data_AF-A0A6A7BMT7-F1
#
_entry.id   AF-A0A6A7BMT7-F1
#
_cell.length_a   1.000
_cell.length_b   1.000
_cell.length_c   1.000
_cell.angle_alpha   90.00
_cell.angle_beta   90.00
_cell.angle_gamma   90.00
#
_symmetry.space_group_name_H-M   'P 1'
#
loop_
_entity.id
_entity.type
_entity.pdbx_description
1 polymer ?
#
loop_
_entity_poly.entity_id
_entity_poly.type
_entity_poly.pdbx_seq_one_letter_code
_entity_poly.pdbx_strand_id
1 'polypeptide(L)'
;MPSPTRPDASLAAKADRMAAEPQSDTPVPTNSPPKPPPETKESVLLRRTAILSFWAVVIFLGLPIWLKTTAVYRAALPLQDMTEWANGQVCKPVFPLRIAIEAPVAEPDAQHLLRTTQHALDDLNEFSAHQLRLLLADPAVTNASQQIISHGASVQSGGDDIALSVRLVPVETGTTPRSHLQPYAPTLDVYYSPAQLLPQASTGSVLASYLAQELHQLFSEEKDQLVHVLSTASNTHASQSSALSPQTSAQLERQSTRALKYAPTYHLTFSLFSPSYAPSSWDVEAALRTYLTPLLESFSAISNFTVDTQVQLYATFSPSVRQPEYDEDLKAWTLRKEDLSGFINAAEWPLSPSIGEGPTVNFILYVPDASQSPLLVKDNAADSWLIPQWGGVHILNLGGESGLPAELSAEMLAPAMHSFSDQLISLFGLPQSPASLPLRISTLERVRVASLIYSASSTLGALAQVYTKLPSIPVPDNVAQSVQLSISRLQQACDLLKDGRFPRALEHARAAEVEAEKAFFERSMVGQVYFPDEHKVAVYLPLLGPIAVPLVMAALKELKLILKRARQSSSTSCSCPRLTSELPKGARGVQSVKAILDQFANDGSPGMVFHAVDKSGNTLVKHAAGNLGVESSEPMDEDNTVFWIASCTKLVTVIAVLQLVEQGKIPLDDAAFVKKVMPEISEKKVFEDGVNGVPQEKEITVRMLLAHTAGFGYGFFDPRVQNGGIEVEGMDGDKDAFLKLNLVNQPGSKWEYGVNVDFAGLILERITGQTLGSYLQSHIFTPLGISTTGASMFPSKETQKHLAHLHQRSTSGTLKERPHIFTPSLSQTTQEQQDKFMQSGGAGLFAKPGEYVKILAALLNDGVSPSTGERILKKETVDLLGENQIPNEPNFARSGPPPANPNLANHAPELYPQPGNPPQGWSFGGFLTIEEGPTGRGRDTMWWLGLPNCFWWVDRARGVAGFLGAQVLPNGDPKLFPAWFMAEKTIYDNLE
;
A
#
# COMPACT_ATOMS: atom_id res chain seq x y z
N MET A 1 0.02 13.31 -73.85
CA MET A 1 1.37 13.88 -74.08
C MET A 1 2.27 13.46 -72.91
N PRO A 2 3.58 13.23 -73.13
CA PRO A 2 4.02 11.84 -73.23
C PRO A 2 4.96 11.34 -72.12
N SER A 3 5.04 10.00 -71.99
CA SER A 3 6.14 9.27 -71.37
C SER A 3 7.38 9.25 -72.29
N PRO A 4 8.57 8.83 -71.81
CA PRO A 4 8.96 7.40 -71.96
C PRO A 4 9.84 6.91 -70.76
N THR A 5 10.43 5.70 -70.68
CA THR A 5 10.54 4.55 -71.61
C THR A 5 10.63 3.24 -70.82
N ARG A 6 10.33 2.10 -71.48
CA ARG A 6 10.65 0.73 -71.01
C ARG A 6 11.92 0.20 -71.72
N PRO A 7 12.45 -0.99 -71.40
CA PRO A 7 12.05 -2.19 -72.15
C PRO A 7 12.01 -3.48 -71.27
N ASP A 8 12.02 -4.67 -71.89
CA ASP A 8 10.87 -5.55 -72.24
C ASP A 8 11.46 -7.00 -72.35
N ALA A 9 10.77 -8.11 -72.64
CA ALA A 9 9.46 -8.40 -73.24
C ALA A 9 8.84 -9.66 -72.52
N SER A 10 8.09 -10.64 -73.08
CA SER A 10 7.68 -10.99 -74.45
C SER A 10 6.40 -11.85 -74.52
N LEU A 11 5.72 -11.73 -75.68
CA LEU A 11 5.08 -12.74 -76.56
C LEU A 11 4.68 -14.14 -76.02
N ALA A 12 3.54 -14.73 -76.44
CA ALA A 12 2.40 -14.21 -77.20
C ALA A 12 1.18 -15.14 -77.08
N ALA A 13 -0.02 -14.57 -77.27
CA ALA A 13 -1.30 -15.26 -77.17
C ALA A 13 -1.68 -16.09 -78.40
N LYS A 14 -2.60 -17.04 -78.19
CA LYS A 14 -3.87 -17.08 -78.95
C LYS A 14 -4.95 -17.82 -78.17
N ALA A 15 -6.21 -17.47 -78.44
CA ALA A 15 -7.40 -18.12 -77.92
C ALA A 15 -8.35 -18.37 -79.10
N ASP A 16 -9.32 -19.27 -78.93
CA ASP A 16 -10.61 -19.12 -79.59
C ASP A 16 -11.75 -19.77 -78.79
N ARG A 17 -13.00 -19.51 -79.19
CA ARG A 17 -14.23 -19.82 -78.43
C ARG A 17 -15.20 -20.74 -79.19
N MET A 18 -16.28 -21.10 -78.48
CA MET A 18 -17.56 -21.68 -78.95
C MET A 18 -17.54 -23.20 -79.20
N ALA A 19 -18.63 -23.98 -79.06
CA ALA A 19 -19.81 -24.03 -78.16
C ALA A 19 -20.98 -24.70 -78.91
N ALA A 20 -21.43 -25.89 -78.46
CA ALA A 20 -22.75 -26.47 -78.74
C ALA A 20 -22.99 -27.75 -77.91
N GLU A 21 -24.25 -28.02 -77.57
CA GLU A 21 -24.80 -29.26 -76.98
C GLU A 21 -25.65 -30.00 -78.04
N PRO A 22 -26.48 -31.03 -77.73
CA PRO A 22 -26.27 -32.27 -76.96
C PRO A 22 -26.70 -33.56 -77.72
N GLN A 23 -26.30 -34.75 -77.24
CA GLN A 23 -26.91 -36.12 -77.39
C GLN A 23 -25.85 -37.19 -77.04
N SER A 24 -26.13 -38.43 -76.60
CA SER A 24 -27.29 -39.04 -75.91
C SER A 24 -26.93 -40.44 -75.36
N ASP A 25 -27.66 -40.90 -74.33
CA ASP A 25 -27.90 -42.29 -73.90
C ASP A 25 -26.84 -43.23 -73.27
N THR A 26 -27.29 -43.81 -72.14
CA THR A 26 -26.96 -45.11 -71.50
C THR A 26 -25.70 -45.32 -70.64
N PRO A 27 -25.74 -46.23 -69.61
CA PRO A 27 -24.84 -46.17 -68.45
C PRO A 27 -23.96 -47.41 -68.19
N VAL A 28 -22.80 -47.19 -67.56
CA VAL A 28 -21.92 -48.23 -66.96
C VAL A 28 -21.19 -47.65 -65.72
N PRO A 29 -20.52 -48.45 -64.86
CA PRO A 29 -20.72 -48.29 -63.41
C PRO A 29 -19.58 -47.59 -62.64
N THR A 30 -19.83 -47.35 -61.35
CA THR A 30 -18.93 -46.67 -60.41
C THR A 30 -17.63 -47.44 -60.16
N ASN A 31 -16.51 -46.92 -60.66
CA ASN A 31 -15.17 -47.34 -60.24
C ASN A 31 -14.75 -46.64 -58.94
N SER A 32 -14.17 -47.40 -58.02
CA SER A 32 -13.50 -46.86 -56.82
C SER A 32 -12.00 -46.62 -57.10
N PRO A 33 -11.36 -45.63 -56.44
CA PRO A 33 -9.99 -45.24 -56.77
C PRO A 33 -8.95 -46.30 -56.36
N PRO A 34 -7.85 -46.46 -57.13
CA PRO A 34 -6.84 -47.48 -56.90
C PRO A 34 -6.02 -47.19 -55.62
N LYS A 35 -5.64 -48.25 -54.90
CA LYS A 35 -4.71 -48.17 -53.77
C LYS A 35 -3.25 -48.19 -54.26
N PRO A 36 -2.33 -47.47 -53.61
CA PRO A 36 -0.91 -47.50 -53.95
C PRO A 36 -0.27 -48.88 -53.68
N PRO A 37 0.85 -49.21 -54.36
CA PRO A 37 1.55 -50.48 -54.19
C PRO A 37 2.20 -50.62 -52.79
N PRO A 38 2.44 -51.86 -52.32
CA PRO A 38 3.02 -52.11 -51.00
C PRO A 38 4.51 -51.71 -50.91
N GLU A 39 4.92 -51.16 -49.76
CA GLU A 39 6.31 -50.80 -49.47
C GLU A 39 7.26 -52.01 -49.50
N THR A 40 8.48 -51.81 -50.00
CA THR A 40 9.54 -52.82 -49.97
C THR A 40 10.12 -52.98 -48.56
N LYS A 41 10.70 -54.15 -48.26
CA LYS A 41 11.29 -54.42 -46.92
C LYS A 41 12.41 -53.46 -46.57
N GLU A 42 13.19 -53.00 -47.56
CA GLU A 42 14.30 -52.07 -47.38
C GLU A 42 13.82 -50.66 -47.04
N SER A 43 12.78 -50.13 -47.72
CA SER A 43 12.28 -48.79 -47.40
C SER A 43 11.65 -48.72 -46.00
N VAL A 44 10.98 -49.79 -45.55
CA VAL A 44 10.49 -49.92 -44.17
C VAL A 44 11.65 -49.92 -43.15
N LEU A 45 12.77 -50.57 -43.47
CA LEU A 45 13.93 -50.64 -42.57
C LEU A 45 14.69 -49.31 -42.54
N LEU A 46 14.88 -48.66 -43.70
CA LEU A 46 15.46 -47.32 -43.83
C LEU A 46 14.64 -46.26 -43.10
N ARG A 47 13.30 -46.30 -43.23
CA ARG A 47 12.40 -45.40 -42.49
C ARG A 47 12.54 -45.57 -40.98
N ARG A 48 12.71 -46.80 -40.50
CA ARG A 48 12.88 -47.10 -39.06
C ARG A 48 14.22 -46.62 -38.53
N THR A 49 15.33 -46.81 -39.26
CA THR A 49 16.64 -46.28 -38.84
C THR A 49 16.68 -44.75 -38.91
N ALA A 50 16.04 -44.12 -39.90
CA ALA A 50 15.91 -42.66 -39.98
C ALA A 50 15.08 -42.05 -38.82
N ILE A 51 13.95 -42.68 -38.44
CA ILE A 51 13.16 -42.25 -37.28
C ILE A 51 13.95 -42.44 -35.98
N LEU A 52 14.67 -43.56 -35.82
CA LEU A 52 15.50 -43.83 -34.64
C LEU A 52 16.68 -42.86 -34.52
N SER A 53 17.38 -42.56 -35.61
CA SER A 53 18.50 -41.61 -35.58
C SER A 53 18.03 -40.18 -35.30
N PHE A 54 16.89 -39.76 -35.85
CA PHE A 54 16.27 -38.47 -35.53
C PHE A 54 15.94 -38.37 -34.04
N TRP A 55 15.24 -39.36 -33.47
CA TRP A 55 14.91 -39.35 -32.03
C TRP A 55 16.14 -39.47 -31.13
N ALA A 56 17.20 -40.19 -31.55
CA ALA A 56 18.47 -40.20 -30.84
C ALA A 56 19.11 -38.80 -30.80
N VAL A 57 19.11 -38.06 -31.91
CA VAL A 57 19.61 -36.66 -31.93
C VAL A 57 18.74 -35.77 -31.04
N VAL A 58 17.40 -35.89 -31.09
CA VAL A 58 16.50 -35.11 -30.21
C VAL A 58 16.75 -35.40 -28.73
N ILE A 59 16.97 -36.66 -28.35
CA ILE A 59 17.14 -37.05 -26.93
C ILE A 59 18.54 -36.76 -26.40
N PHE A 60 19.60 -37.05 -27.17
CA PHE A 60 20.99 -36.94 -26.70
C PHE A 60 21.67 -35.59 -27.01
N LEU A 61 21.12 -34.79 -27.94
CA LEU A 61 21.64 -33.46 -28.29
C LEU A 61 20.57 -32.37 -28.15
N GLY A 62 19.37 -32.58 -28.69
CA GLY A 62 18.29 -31.59 -28.69
C GLY A 62 17.85 -31.18 -27.27
N LEU A 63 17.41 -32.15 -26.46
CA LEU A 63 16.89 -31.90 -25.12
C LEU A 63 17.97 -31.32 -24.16
N PRO A 64 19.23 -31.82 -24.11
CA PRO A 64 20.26 -31.24 -23.25
C PRO A 64 20.68 -29.81 -23.67
N ILE A 65 20.74 -29.53 -24.98
CA ILE A 65 21.02 -28.17 -25.47
C ILE A 65 19.85 -27.25 -25.13
N TRP A 66 18.60 -27.66 -25.38
CA TRP A 66 17.41 -26.88 -25.05
C TRP A 66 17.33 -26.54 -23.56
N LEU A 67 17.44 -27.53 -22.68
CA LEU A 67 17.45 -27.31 -21.22
C LEU A 67 18.58 -26.37 -20.79
N LYS A 68 19.75 -26.43 -21.44
CA LYS A 68 20.88 -25.54 -21.15
C LYS A 68 20.71 -24.12 -21.72
N THR A 69 19.90 -23.92 -22.76
CA THR A 69 19.68 -22.60 -23.38
C THR A 69 18.37 -21.92 -22.95
N THR A 70 17.43 -22.62 -22.33
CA THR A 70 16.19 -22.04 -21.78
C THR A 70 16.19 -21.85 -20.26
N ALA A 71 17.20 -22.39 -19.56
CA ALA A 71 17.44 -22.15 -18.14
C ALA A 71 17.82 -20.68 -17.89
N VAL A 72 17.18 -20.07 -16.89
CA VAL A 72 17.52 -18.72 -16.41
C VAL A 72 18.80 -18.79 -15.58
N TYR A 73 19.75 -17.89 -15.84
CA TYR A 73 20.98 -17.84 -15.04
C TYR A 73 20.70 -17.33 -13.62
N ARG A 74 21.23 -18.04 -12.62
CA ARG A 74 21.09 -17.70 -11.20
C ARG A 74 22.42 -17.97 -10.48
N ALA A 75 23.07 -16.90 -10.01
CA ALA A 75 24.18 -16.98 -9.09
C ALA A 75 23.71 -17.59 -7.75
N ALA A 76 24.56 -18.41 -7.14
CA ALA A 76 24.24 -19.07 -5.87
C ALA A 76 24.40 -18.08 -4.71
N LEU A 77 23.35 -17.93 -3.89
CA LEU A 77 23.38 -17.12 -2.68
C LEU A 77 23.65 -17.98 -1.42
N PRO A 78 24.35 -17.45 -0.40
CA PRO A 78 24.59 -18.13 0.87
C PRO A 78 23.32 -18.13 1.75
N LEU A 79 22.30 -18.88 1.33
CA LEU A 79 20.97 -18.86 1.95
C LEU A 79 20.97 -19.21 3.44
N GLN A 80 21.88 -20.10 3.88
CA GLN A 80 22.02 -20.43 5.31
C GLN A 80 22.41 -19.17 6.08
N ASP A 81 23.59 -18.60 5.80
CA ASP A 81 24.11 -17.38 6.41
C ASP A 81 23.06 -16.24 6.40
N MET A 82 22.40 -15.99 5.26
CA MET A 82 21.36 -14.97 5.12
C MET A 82 20.19 -15.20 6.10
N THR A 83 19.76 -16.45 6.29
CA THR A 83 18.69 -16.79 7.25
C THR A 83 19.17 -16.85 8.70
N GLU A 84 20.42 -17.23 8.98
CA GLU A 84 21.00 -17.19 10.33
C GLU A 84 21.15 -15.74 10.82
N TRP A 85 21.54 -14.80 9.93
CA TRP A 85 21.50 -13.37 10.20
C TRP A 85 20.07 -12.86 10.43
N ALA A 86 19.14 -13.14 9.52
CA ALA A 86 17.73 -12.72 9.65
C ALA A 86 17.03 -13.25 10.92
N ASN A 87 17.42 -14.42 11.41
CA ASN A 87 16.90 -15.02 12.64
C ASN A 87 17.62 -14.56 13.92
N GLY A 88 18.60 -13.65 13.83
CA GLY A 88 19.37 -13.14 14.98
C GLY A 88 20.34 -14.15 15.59
N GLN A 89 20.76 -15.17 14.84
CA GLN A 89 21.57 -16.28 15.37
C GLN A 89 23.08 -15.97 15.35
N VAL A 90 23.55 -15.19 14.37
CA VAL A 90 24.97 -14.84 14.20
C VAL A 90 25.40 -13.71 15.13
N CYS A 91 24.64 -12.62 15.17
CA CYS A 91 24.96 -11.44 15.99
C CYS A 91 24.04 -11.33 17.20
N LYS A 92 24.62 -11.44 18.40
CA LYS A 92 24.02 -11.01 19.65
C LYS A 92 24.64 -9.65 20.01
N PRO A 93 23.94 -8.53 19.83
CA PRO A 93 24.50 -7.20 20.07
C PRO A 93 24.74 -7.00 21.57
N VAL A 94 25.91 -6.46 21.90
CA VAL A 94 26.33 -6.08 23.26
C VAL A 94 27.00 -4.72 23.15
N PHE A 95 26.71 -3.83 24.09
CA PHE A 95 27.13 -2.44 24.11
C PHE A 95 27.99 -2.21 25.38
N PRO A 96 29.31 -2.46 25.32
CA PRO A 96 30.21 -2.21 26.44
C PRO A 96 30.67 -0.74 26.44
N LEU A 97 29.94 0.12 27.13
CA LEU A 97 30.29 1.52 27.32
C LEU A 97 31.44 1.62 28.32
N ARG A 98 32.59 2.15 27.87
CA ARG A 98 33.78 2.33 28.71
C ARG A 98 33.72 3.70 29.39
N ILE A 99 33.86 3.71 30.72
CA ILE A 99 33.77 4.92 31.53
C ILE A 99 35.10 5.11 32.25
N ALA A 100 35.82 6.19 31.94
CA ALA A 100 37.08 6.52 32.59
C ALA A 100 36.85 7.26 33.91
N ILE A 101 37.66 6.98 34.94
CA ILE A 101 37.60 7.67 36.23
C ILE A 101 38.92 8.43 36.46
N GLU A 102 38.84 9.77 36.44
CA GLU A 102 39.89 10.71 36.84
C GLU A 102 39.83 10.92 38.36
N ALA A 103 40.67 10.20 39.12
CA ALA A 103 40.67 10.25 40.59
C ALA A 103 41.99 10.82 41.16
N PRO A 104 41.98 11.96 41.89
CA PRO A 104 43.18 12.57 42.46
C PRO A 104 43.58 11.91 43.80
N VAL A 105 43.73 10.59 43.80
CA VAL A 105 43.99 9.75 44.99
C VAL A 105 45.10 8.74 44.69
N ALA A 106 45.57 8.00 45.71
CA ALA A 106 46.54 6.94 45.50
C ALA A 106 45.93 5.79 44.68
N GLU A 107 46.71 5.23 43.74
CA GLU A 107 46.25 4.18 42.82
C GLU A 107 45.56 2.98 43.51
N PRO A 108 46.05 2.44 44.66
CA PRO A 108 45.38 1.32 45.34
C PRO A 108 43.99 1.66 45.89
N ASP A 109 43.73 2.93 46.21
CA ASP A 109 42.43 3.41 46.70
C ASP A 109 41.49 3.69 45.53
N ALA A 110 42.02 4.22 44.41
CA ALA A 110 41.28 4.36 43.15
C ALA A 110 40.83 3.00 42.59
N GLN A 111 41.73 2.01 42.57
CA GLN A 111 41.39 0.63 42.15
C GLN A 111 40.36 -0.03 43.07
N HIS A 112 40.40 0.25 44.39
CA HIS A 112 39.39 -0.23 45.33
C HIS A 112 38.03 0.41 45.05
N LEU A 113 37.96 1.75 44.94
CA LEU A 113 36.75 2.49 44.61
C LEU A 113 36.13 2.02 43.28
N LEU A 114 36.96 1.84 42.24
CA LEU A 114 36.54 1.34 40.93
C LEU A 114 35.89 -0.05 41.06
N ARG A 115 36.52 -0.99 41.79
CA ARG A 115 35.98 -2.35 41.99
C ARG A 115 34.66 -2.34 42.75
N THR A 116 34.55 -1.59 43.85
CA THR A 116 33.29 -1.48 44.61
C THR A 116 32.18 -0.84 43.78
N THR A 117 32.51 0.18 42.97
CA THR A 117 31.55 0.85 42.08
C THR A 117 31.10 -0.08 40.95
N GLN A 118 32.01 -0.84 40.35
CA GLN A 118 31.68 -1.81 39.28
C GLN A 118 30.74 -2.90 39.82
N HIS A 119 30.99 -3.45 41.00
CA HIS A 119 30.07 -4.41 41.63
C HIS A 119 28.68 -3.82 41.85
N ALA A 120 28.58 -2.63 42.45
CA ALA A 120 27.30 -1.96 42.66
C ALA A 120 26.58 -1.59 41.34
N LEU A 121 27.32 -1.43 40.23
CA LEU A 121 26.78 -1.11 38.91
C LEU A 121 26.33 -2.37 38.15
N ASP A 122 27.03 -3.49 38.30
CA ASP A 122 26.61 -4.81 37.80
C ASP A 122 25.37 -5.32 38.59
N ASP A 123 25.31 -5.12 39.90
CA ASP A 123 24.14 -5.45 40.75
C ASP A 123 22.87 -4.67 40.35
N LEU A 124 23.04 -3.47 39.78
CA LEU A 124 21.95 -2.63 39.25
C LEU A 124 21.59 -2.95 37.79
N ASN A 125 22.28 -3.86 37.11
CA ASN A 125 22.09 -4.06 35.67
C ASN A 125 21.13 -5.20 35.30
N GLU A 126 19.88 -4.83 35.04
CA GLU A 126 18.82 -5.74 34.58
C GLU A 126 18.99 -6.22 33.13
N PHE A 127 19.76 -5.51 32.28
CA PHE A 127 19.82 -5.75 30.84
C PHE A 127 21.24 -6.10 30.37
N SER A 128 21.54 -7.40 30.33
CA SER A 128 22.88 -7.96 30.08
C SER A 128 23.56 -7.55 28.75
N ALA A 129 22.82 -7.01 27.77
CA ALA A 129 23.39 -6.50 26.54
C ALA A 129 23.95 -5.07 26.67
N HIS A 130 23.43 -4.23 27.59
CA HIS A 130 23.97 -2.90 27.87
C HIS A 130 24.91 -3.00 29.08
N GLN A 131 26.20 -2.71 28.92
CA GLN A 131 27.21 -2.96 29.96
C GLN A 131 28.07 -1.73 30.20
N LEU A 132 27.99 -1.18 31.42
CA LEU A 132 28.86 -0.08 31.85
C LEU A 132 30.14 -0.66 32.47
N ARG A 133 31.30 -0.28 31.94
CA ARG A 133 32.61 -0.82 32.32
C ARG A 133 33.56 0.29 32.75
N LEU A 134 33.91 0.29 34.03
CA LEU A 134 34.75 1.32 34.65
C LEU A 134 36.24 1.04 34.41
N LEU A 135 36.99 2.08 34.04
CA LEU A 135 38.43 2.07 33.82
C LEU A 135 39.08 3.23 34.58
N LEU A 136 40.34 3.09 34.99
CA LEU A 136 41.11 4.21 35.55
C LEU A 136 41.66 5.08 34.42
N ALA A 137 41.59 6.40 34.55
CA ALA A 137 42.15 7.31 33.54
C ALA A 137 43.68 7.34 33.56
N ASP A 138 44.32 7.22 32.39
CA ASP A 138 45.77 7.24 32.25
C ASP A 138 46.33 8.65 32.51
N PRO A 139 47.39 8.84 33.33
CA PRO A 139 47.92 10.16 33.70
C PRO A 139 48.62 10.92 32.55
N ALA A 140 48.68 10.33 31.36
CA ALA A 140 49.08 11.03 30.13
C ALA A 140 47.92 11.82 29.49
N VAL A 141 46.66 11.39 29.69
CA VAL A 141 45.48 11.97 29.05
C VAL A 141 45.02 13.26 29.75
N THR A 142 45.25 13.38 31.06
CA THR A 142 44.87 14.54 31.89
C THR A 142 45.60 15.85 31.53
N ASN A 143 46.66 15.80 30.73
CA ASN A 143 47.28 17.01 30.15
C ASN A 143 46.64 17.44 28.81
N ALA A 144 45.99 16.52 28.09
CA ALA A 144 45.33 16.83 26.81
C ALA A 144 43.99 17.56 27.02
N SER A 145 43.28 17.27 28.11
CA SER A 145 42.01 17.92 28.47
C SER A 145 42.13 19.41 28.86
N GLN A 146 43.34 19.96 28.91
CA GLN A 146 43.57 21.42 29.00
C GLN A 146 43.74 22.11 27.63
N GLN A 147 43.86 21.36 26.53
CA GLN A 147 43.84 21.95 25.19
C GLN A 147 42.40 22.15 24.71
N ILE A 148 42.01 23.43 24.71
CA ILE A 148 40.72 23.97 24.28
C ILE A 148 40.24 23.30 22.99
N ILE A 149 39.04 22.71 23.02
CA ILE A 149 38.33 22.28 21.81
C ILE A 149 37.89 23.53 21.04
N SER A 150 38.68 23.93 20.06
CA SER A 150 38.44 25.12 19.22
C SER A 150 37.99 24.81 17.79
N HIS A 151 38.06 23.54 17.37
CA HIS A 151 37.53 23.06 16.08
C HIS A 151 36.93 21.66 16.23
N GLY A 152 35.82 21.39 15.54
CA GLY A 152 35.08 20.11 15.55
C GLY A 152 35.76 18.97 14.78
N ALA A 153 37.09 18.87 14.84
CA ALA A 153 37.86 17.82 14.16
C ALA A 153 38.40 16.80 15.18
N SER A 154 38.16 15.51 14.93
CA SER A 154 38.49 14.43 15.85
C SER A 154 40.00 14.31 16.14
N VAL A 155 40.42 14.63 17.37
CA VAL A 155 41.76 14.26 17.86
C VAL A 155 41.74 12.81 18.30
N GLN A 156 42.20 11.91 17.42
CA GLN A 156 42.45 10.52 17.79
C GLN A 156 43.56 10.46 18.84
N SER A 157 43.23 10.05 20.07
CA SER A 157 44.18 9.83 21.14
C SER A 157 43.84 8.54 21.89
N GLY A 158 44.85 7.70 22.17
CA GLY A 158 44.74 6.70 23.24
C GLY A 158 43.97 5.41 22.95
N GLY A 159 43.71 5.03 21.70
CA GLY A 159 43.44 3.63 21.32
C GLY A 159 42.15 2.97 21.82
N ASP A 160 41.32 3.62 22.64
CA ASP A 160 40.07 3.09 23.19
C ASP A 160 38.95 4.14 23.19
N ASP A 161 37.71 3.66 23.00
CA ASP A 161 36.50 4.47 22.83
C ASP A 161 35.88 4.74 24.21
N ILE A 162 35.99 5.97 24.72
CA ILE A 162 35.53 6.35 26.07
C ILE A 162 34.18 7.08 25.96
N ALA A 163 33.13 6.47 26.51
CA ALA A 163 31.77 7.01 26.46
C ALA A 163 31.55 8.14 27.47
N LEU A 164 32.30 8.17 28.57
CA LEU A 164 32.22 9.19 29.63
C LEU A 164 33.53 9.26 30.42
N SER A 165 34.00 10.46 30.76
CA SER A 165 34.97 10.66 31.85
C SER A 165 34.26 11.12 33.14
N VAL A 166 34.62 10.54 34.28
CA VAL A 166 34.12 10.91 35.60
C VAL A 166 35.27 11.51 36.40
N ARG A 167 35.19 12.79 36.74
CA ARG A 167 36.23 13.50 37.49
C ARG A 167 35.86 13.65 38.95
N LEU A 168 36.65 13.04 39.83
CA LEU A 168 36.44 13.16 41.27
C LEU A 168 37.08 14.45 41.80
N VAL A 169 36.26 15.38 42.28
CA VAL A 169 36.71 16.69 42.80
C VAL A 169 36.58 16.72 44.33
N PRO A 170 37.69 16.78 45.09
CA PRO A 170 37.62 16.88 46.54
C PRO A 170 37.12 18.27 46.97
N VAL A 171 36.19 18.31 47.94
CA VAL A 171 35.65 19.57 48.49
C VAL A 171 35.56 19.52 50.02
N GLU A 172 35.97 20.61 50.67
CA GLU A 172 35.98 20.74 52.14
C GLU A 172 34.63 21.20 52.73
N THR A 173 33.76 21.84 51.93
CA THR A 173 32.47 22.39 52.40
C THR A 173 31.33 22.16 51.40
N GLY A 174 30.11 22.07 51.92
CA GLY A 174 28.88 21.82 51.14
C GLY A 174 28.39 20.37 51.22
N THR A 175 27.27 20.08 50.55
CA THR A 175 26.69 18.74 50.48
C THR A 175 27.51 17.85 49.56
N THR A 176 27.91 16.69 50.06
CA THR A 176 28.69 15.66 49.33
C THR A 176 28.20 14.26 49.69
N PRO A 177 28.18 13.30 48.74
CA PRO A 177 28.57 13.46 47.35
C PRO A 177 27.50 14.22 46.53
N ARG A 178 27.91 14.84 45.43
CA ARG A 178 27.02 15.44 44.41
C ARG A 178 27.68 15.45 43.04
N SER A 179 26.90 15.35 41.96
CA SER A 179 27.37 15.36 40.58
C SER A 179 27.12 16.70 39.87
N HIS A 180 27.80 16.91 38.74
CA HIS A 180 27.48 17.90 37.73
C HIS A 180 27.95 17.40 36.36
N LEU A 181 27.03 17.27 35.41
CA LEU A 181 27.33 16.86 34.04
C LEU A 181 27.61 18.10 33.18
N GLN A 182 28.72 18.08 32.44
CA GLN A 182 29.09 19.15 31.51
C GLN A 182 28.17 19.14 30.26
N PRO A 183 27.50 20.26 29.90
CA PRO A 183 26.57 20.28 28.76
C PRO A 183 27.21 20.04 27.38
N TYR A 184 28.48 20.42 27.24
CA TYR A 184 29.21 20.41 25.96
C TYR A 184 30.36 19.39 25.91
N ALA A 185 30.47 18.51 26.91
CA ALA A 185 31.49 17.47 26.99
C ALA A 185 30.94 16.20 27.64
N PRO A 186 31.41 14.99 27.26
CA PRO A 186 31.08 13.73 27.95
C PRO A 186 31.88 13.64 29.26
N THR A 187 31.62 14.55 30.20
CA THR A 187 32.35 14.65 31.48
C THR A 187 31.39 14.91 32.64
N LEU A 188 31.52 14.10 33.69
CA LEU A 188 30.76 14.17 34.92
C LEU A 188 31.69 14.54 36.08
N ASP A 189 31.63 15.78 36.56
CA ASP A 189 32.38 16.20 37.75
C ASP A 189 31.61 15.74 39.01
N VAL A 190 32.23 14.91 39.85
CA VAL A 190 31.64 14.36 41.07
C VAL A 190 32.38 14.89 42.29
N TYR A 191 31.69 15.72 43.06
CA TYR A 191 32.24 16.40 44.23
C TYR A 191 32.07 15.54 45.47
N TYR A 192 33.18 15.24 46.15
CA TYR A 192 33.21 14.33 47.30
C TYR A 192 34.00 14.94 48.47
N SER A 193 33.68 14.53 49.71
CA SER A 193 34.51 14.87 50.87
C SER A 193 35.61 13.82 51.05
N PRO A 194 36.87 14.18 51.34
CA PRO A 194 37.95 13.21 51.57
C PRO A 194 37.63 12.15 52.63
N ALA A 195 36.76 12.44 53.61
CA ALA A 195 36.30 11.49 54.63
C ALA A 195 35.40 10.35 54.07
N GLN A 196 34.95 10.45 52.81
CA GLN A 196 34.13 9.45 52.12
C GLN A 196 34.98 8.39 51.38
N LEU A 197 36.30 8.59 51.31
CA LEU A 197 37.26 7.57 50.87
C LEU A 197 37.55 6.61 52.03
N LEU A 198 36.77 5.54 52.13
CA LEU A 198 36.98 4.52 53.15
C LEU A 198 38.14 3.58 52.78
N PRO A 199 38.99 3.17 53.75
CA PRO A 199 40.04 2.17 53.53
C PRO A 199 39.50 0.81 53.07
N GLN A 200 40.36 0.01 52.46
CA GLN A 200 40.09 -1.31 51.84
C GLN A 200 39.43 -2.39 52.73
N ALA A 201 39.11 -2.10 53.99
CA ALA A 201 38.47 -3.02 54.94
C ALA A 201 36.95 -2.80 55.11
N SER A 202 36.36 -1.76 54.50
CA SER A 202 34.92 -1.48 54.61
C SER A 202 34.10 -2.09 53.46
N THR A 203 33.02 -2.80 53.78
CA THR A 203 32.15 -3.47 52.80
C THR A 203 31.07 -2.59 52.16
N GLY A 204 31.08 -1.28 52.40
CA GLY A 204 30.13 -0.34 51.78
C GLY A 204 30.70 1.08 51.69
N SER A 205 30.95 1.54 50.47
CA SER A 205 31.40 2.91 50.19
C SER A 205 30.23 3.74 49.69
N VAL A 206 29.86 4.79 50.43
CA VAL A 206 28.79 5.74 50.06
C VAL A 206 29.09 6.39 48.71
N LEU A 207 30.36 6.72 48.43
CA LEU A 207 30.78 7.27 47.15
C LEU A 207 30.64 6.26 46.01
N ALA A 208 30.95 4.98 46.23
CA ALA A 208 30.77 3.93 45.22
C ALA A 208 29.28 3.68 44.89
N SER A 209 28.43 3.59 45.92
CA SER A 209 26.98 3.45 45.72
C SER A 209 26.38 4.65 44.99
N TYR A 210 26.81 5.87 45.34
CA TYR A 210 26.39 7.08 44.65
C TYR A 210 26.82 7.11 43.18
N LEU A 211 28.10 6.83 42.89
CA LEU A 211 28.62 6.74 41.53
C LEU A 211 27.87 5.70 40.69
N ALA A 212 27.56 4.52 41.25
CA ALA A 212 26.80 3.50 40.55
C ALA A 212 25.36 3.94 40.23
N GLN A 213 24.69 4.62 41.17
CA GLN A 213 23.33 5.15 40.97
C GLN A 213 23.29 6.28 39.93
N GLU A 214 24.21 7.25 40.00
CA GLU A 214 24.32 8.34 39.03
C GLU A 214 24.59 7.81 37.62
N LEU A 215 25.52 6.86 37.45
CA LEU A 215 25.82 6.27 36.15
C LEU A 215 24.66 5.41 35.60
N HIS A 216 23.97 4.65 36.46
CA HIS A 216 22.76 3.92 36.05
C HIS A 216 21.66 4.89 35.59
N GLN A 217 21.44 5.99 36.31
CA GLN A 217 20.45 6.99 35.94
C GLN A 217 20.83 7.72 34.64
N LEU A 218 22.11 8.06 34.45
CA LEU A 218 22.62 8.76 33.26
C LEU A 218 22.35 8.00 31.95
N PHE A 219 22.50 6.67 31.96
CA PHE A 219 22.29 5.81 30.78
C PHE A 219 20.93 5.08 30.78
N SER A 220 19.98 5.49 31.63
CA SER A 220 18.65 4.85 31.73
C SER A 220 17.82 4.96 30.46
N GLU A 221 17.74 6.14 29.84
CA GLU A 221 17.00 6.35 28.58
C GLU A 221 17.67 5.58 27.41
N GLU A 222 19.01 5.48 27.40
CA GLU A 222 19.73 4.66 26.41
C GLU A 222 19.40 3.16 26.55
N LYS A 223 19.44 2.62 27.79
CA LYS A 223 19.05 1.24 28.08
C LYS A 223 17.65 0.96 27.52
N ASP A 224 16.70 1.83 27.80
CA ASP A 224 15.30 1.65 27.40
C ASP A 224 15.10 1.77 25.88
N GLN A 225 15.80 2.68 25.20
CA GLN A 225 15.82 2.78 23.73
C GLN A 225 16.40 1.52 23.07
N LEU A 226 17.52 1.00 23.59
CA LEU A 226 18.13 -0.23 23.08
C LEU A 226 17.23 -1.45 23.29
N VAL A 227 16.57 -1.58 24.44
CA VAL A 227 15.58 -2.64 24.69
C VAL A 227 14.39 -2.53 23.73
N HIS A 228 13.88 -1.32 23.46
CA HIS A 228 12.78 -1.10 22.52
C HIS A 228 13.16 -1.50 21.08
N VAL A 229 14.33 -1.08 20.57
CA VAL A 229 14.78 -1.45 19.22
C VAL A 229 15.03 -2.96 19.09
N LEU A 230 15.63 -3.61 20.09
CA LEU A 230 15.93 -5.04 20.03
C LEU A 230 14.69 -5.94 20.21
N SER A 231 13.69 -5.48 20.97
CA SER A 231 12.41 -6.20 21.14
C SER A 231 11.49 -6.05 19.93
N THR A 232 11.40 -4.87 19.32
CA THR A 232 10.63 -4.65 18.08
C THR A 232 11.24 -5.37 16.87
N ALA A 233 12.56 -5.56 16.85
CA ALA A 233 13.26 -6.35 15.84
C ALA A 233 12.99 -7.86 15.90
N SER A 234 12.93 -8.44 17.10
CA SER A 234 13.15 -9.87 17.29
C SER A 234 11.87 -10.65 17.64
N ASN A 235 11.20 -11.19 16.61
CA ASN A 235 10.13 -12.21 16.77
C ASN A 235 10.52 -13.40 17.67
N THR A 236 11.82 -13.65 17.86
CA THR A 236 12.40 -14.73 18.66
C THR A 236 12.79 -14.32 20.09
N HIS A 237 12.86 -13.03 20.44
CA HIS A 237 13.30 -12.55 21.77
C HIS A 237 12.21 -11.91 22.63
N ALA A 238 10.93 -12.10 22.27
CA ALA A 238 9.78 -11.80 23.15
C ALA A 238 9.84 -12.50 24.52
N SER A 239 10.69 -13.51 24.69
CA SER A 239 10.92 -14.24 25.95
C SER A 239 11.66 -13.43 27.05
N GLN A 240 12.12 -12.20 26.78
CA GLN A 240 12.69 -11.29 27.79
C GLN A 240 12.04 -9.90 27.83
N SER A 241 10.85 -9.72 27.22
CA SER A 241 10.16 -8.42 27.14
C SER A 241 9.42 -8.02 28.42
N SER A 242 10.03 -8.21 29.60
CA SER A 242 9.45 -7.90 30.92
C SER A 242 9.97 -6.60 31.56
N ALA A 243 10.85 -5.86 30.87
CA ALA A 243 11.61 -4.74 31.45
C ALA A 243 10.99 -3.35 31.22
N LEU A 244 10.34 -3.10 30.07
CA LEU A 244 9.79 -1.78 29.75
C LEU A 244 8.35 -1.61 30.26
N SER A 245 8.05 -0.44 30.82
CA SER A 245 6.66 -0.10 31.16
C SER A 245 5.86 0.21 29.88
N PRO A 246 4.53 -0.05 29.86
CA PRO A 246 3.68 0.32 28.72
C PRO A 246 3.70 1.82 28.40
N GLN A 247 3.93 2.67 29.42
CA GLN A 247 4.06 4.12 29.24
C GLN A 247 5.39 4.48 28.55
N THR A 248 6.48 3.80 28.91
CA THR A 248 7.80 3.96 28.29
C THR A 248 7.76 3.54 26.82
N SER A 249 7.16 2.38 26.49
CA SER A 249 7.03 1.95 25.08
C SER A 249 6.22 2.95 24.26
N ALA A 250 5.06 3.39 24.76
CA ALA A 250 4.23 4.37 24.07
C ALA A 250 4.92 5.75 23.90
N GLN A 251 5.85 6.13 24.80
CA GLN A 251 6.68 7.32 24.63
C GLN A 251 7.74 7.13 23.54
N LEU A 252 8.45 6.00 23.54
CA LEU A 252 9.46 5.67 22.54
C LEU A 252 8.85 5.49 21.14
N GLU A 253 7.64 4.93 21.03
CA GLU A 253 6.87 4.84 19.78
C GLU A 253 6.46 6.22 19.24
N ARG A 254 6.09 7.17 20.11
CA ARG A 254 5.82 8.57 19.74
C ARG A 254 7.09 9.31 19.30
N GLN A 255 8.22 9.03 19.91
CA GLN A 255 9.52 9.59 19.52
C GLN A 255 9.98 9.02 18.16
N SER A 256 9.86 7.71 17.99
CA SER A 256 10.12 6.97 16.74
C SER A 256 9.26 7.47 15.57
N THR A 257 7.95 7.66 15.78
CA THR A 257 7.05 8.16 14.73
C THR A 257 7.21 9.65 14.42
N ARG A 258 7.73 10.46 15.35
CA ARG A 258 8.09 11.86 15.13
C ARG A 258 9.41 12.03 14.35
N ALA A 259 10.37 11.14 14.61
CA ALA A 259 11.70 11.19 14.03
C ALA A 259 11.73 10.81 12.54
N LEU A 260 12.71 11.34 11.82
CA LEU A 260 13.00 10.98 10.43
C LEU A 260 13.45 9.52 10.35
N LYS A 261 13.04 8.84 9.26
CA LYS A 261 13.70 7.60 8.86
C LYS A 261 15.16 7.90 8.51
N TYR A 262 16.05 6.97 8.85
CA TYR A 262 17.48 7.14 8.63
C TYR A 262 17.83 7.22 7.14
N ALA A 263 18.73 8.14 6.81
CA ALA A 263 19.39 8.19 5.51
C ALA A 263 20.90 8.45 5.71
N PRO A 264 21.77 7.93 4.83
CA PRO A 264 23.21 8.22 4.87
C PRO A 264 23.53 9.69 4.55
N THR A 265 22.62 10.39 3.85
CA THR A 265 22.69 11.81 3.48
C THR A 265 21.30 12.42 3.62
N TYR A 266 21.19 13.64 4.15
CA TYR A 266 19.97 14.46 4.17
C TYR A 266 20.19 15.78 3.43
N HIS A 267 19.16 16.26 2.73
CA HIS A 267 19.13 17.60 2.12
C HIS A 267 18.34 18.53 3.03
N LEU A 268 18.96 19.55 3.60
CA LEU A 268 18.30 20.54 4.46
C LEU A 268 17.96 21.78 3.65
N THR A 269 16.68 22.10 3.47
CA THR A 269 16.22 23.23 2.64
C THR A 269 15.67 24.36 3.51
N PHE A 270 16.41 25.47 3.59
CA PHE A 270 16.00 26.66 4.35
C PHE A 270 15.29 27.67 3.44
N SER A 271 14.05 28.00 3.77
CA SER A 271 13.16 28.80 2.93
C SER A 271 12.69 30.06 3.64
N LEU A 272 13.06 31.25 3.15
CA LEU A 272 12.53 32.53 3.64
C LEU A 272 11.26 32.88 2.87
N PHE A 273 10.12 32.91 3.56
CA PHE A 273 8.81 33.24 3.01
C PHE A 273 8.31 34.57 3.58
N SER A 274 7.92 35.49 2.70
CA SER A 274 7.24 36.76 3.07
C SER A 274 6.02 36.97 2.17
N PRO A 275 4.87 37.43 2.71
CA PRO A 275 3.69 37.79 1.92
C PRO A 275 3.86 39.11 1.14
N SER A 276 4.96 39.85 1.35
CA SER A 276 5.24 41.13 0.69
C SER A 276 6.49 41.06 -0.20
N TYR A 277 7.02 42.21 -0.60
CA TYR A 277 8.31 42.34 -1.30
C TYR A 277 9.52 42.35 -0.36
N ALA A 278 9.31 42.42 0.96
CA ALA A 278 10.36 42.53 1.96
C ALA A 278 10.12 41.55 3.14
N PRO A 279 11.18 40.99 3.75
CA PRO A 279 12.58 41.02 3.33
C PRO A 279 12.81 40.27 2.01
N SER A 280 13.62 40.85 1.12
CA SER A 280 14.00 40.29 -0.19
C SER A 280 15.30 39.47 -0.15
N SER A 281 16.11 39.63 0.89
CA SER A 281 17.35 38.89 1.11
C SER A 281 17.58 38.62 2.60
N TRP A 282 18.55 37.74 2.88
CA TRP A 282 18.92 37.32 4.22
C TRP A 282 20.37 36.81 4.24
N ASP A 283 21.12 37.16 5.28
CA ASP A 283 22.47 36.65 5.55
C ASP A 283 22.40 35.25 6.18
N VAL A 284 21.73 34.35 5.47
CA VAL A 284 21.51 32.96 5.89
C VAL A 284 22.79 32.16 5.89
N GLU A 285 23.77 32.49 5.04
CA GLU A 285 25.05 31.76 5.01
C GLU A 285 25.87 32.01 6.28
N ALA A 286 25.98 33.26 6.75
CA ALA A 286 26.65 33.53 8.02
C ALA A 286 25.85 32.95 9.21
N ALA A 287 24.53 33.09 9.22
CA ALA A 287 23.68 32.53 10.27
C ALA A 287 23.81 31.01 10.38
N LEU A 288 23.77 30.28 9.26
CA LEU A 288 23.98 28.83 9.23
C LEU A 288 25.38 28.46 9.75
N ARG A 289 26.43 29.15 9.28
CA ARG A 289 27.82 28.93 9.72
C ARG A 289 28.02 29.16 11.22
N THR A 290 27.34 30.14 11.80
CA THR A 290 27.44 30.46 13.24
C THR A 290 26.59 29.55 14.12
N TYR A 291 25.35 29.25 13.72
CA TYR A 291 24.37 28.60 14.61
C TYR A 291 24.09 27.13 14.31
N LEU A 292 24.14 26.69 13.04
CA LEU A 292 23.79 25.31 12.66
C LEU A 292 25.00 24.45 12.28
N THR A 293 26.02 24.99 11.60
CA THR A 293 27.19 24.21 11.18
C THR A 293 27.86 23.44 12.32
N PRO A 294 28.06 23.99 13.54
CA PRO A 294 28.61 23.22 14.67
C PRO A 294 27.74 22.02 15.08
N LEU A 295 26.41 22.13 14.94
CA LEU A 295 25.47 21.04 15.20
C LEU A 295 25.52 19.98 14.09
N LEU A 296 25.57 20.40 12.81
CA LEU A 296 25.70 19.49 11.66
C LEU A 296 27.04 18.75 11.66
N GLU A 297 28.13 19.42 12.02
CA GLU A 297 29.45 18.80 12.24
C GLU A 297 29.38 17.72 13.32
N SER A 298 28.68 17.97 14.44
CA SER A 298 28.49 16.98 15.51
C SER A 298 27.67 15.75 15.07
N PHE A 299 26.83 15.87 14.04
CA PHE A 299 26.08 14.76 13.46
C PHE A 299 26.76 14.03 12.31
N SER A 300 27.91 14.52 11.82
CA SER A 300 28.59 14.00 10.62
C SER A 300 28.98 12.50 10.69
N ALA A 301 29.22 11.96 11.89
CA ALA A 301 29.45 10.53 12.11
C ALA A 301 28.21 9.67 11.76
N ILE A 302 27.01 10.20 11.98
CA ILE A 302 25.74 9.50 11.79
C ILE A 302 25.26 9.63 10.34
N SER A 303 25.22 10.85 9.81
CA SER A 303 24.71 11.16 8.46
C SER A 303 25.44 12.36 7.86
N ASN A 304 25.52 12.40 6.53
CA ASN A 304 25.99 13.56 5.80
C ASN A 304 24.86 14.58 5.61
N PHE A 305 25.21 15.84 5.42
CA PHE A 305 24.26 16.92 5.20
C PHE A 305 24.66 17.76 3.99
N THR A 306 23.69 18.06 3.14
CA THR A 306 23.71 19.13 2.14
C THR A 306 22.75 20.22 2.59
N VAL A 307 23.01 21.47 2.23
CA VAL A 307 22.18 22.61 2.63
C VAL A 307 21.85 23.46 1.41
N ASP A 308 20.56 23.53 1.09
CA ASP A 308 19.98 24.38 0.06
C ASP A 308 19.27 25.58 0.72
N THR A 309 19.26 26.74 0.05
CA THR A 309 18.54 27.92 0.55
C THR A 309 17.72 28.57 -0.56
N GLN A 310 16.54 29.08 -0.24
CA GLN A 310 15.65 29.77 -1.18
C GLN A 310 14.88 30.91 -0.52
N VAL A 311 14.39 31.86 -1.32
CA VAL A 311 13.56 32.99 -0.89
C VAL A 311 12.31 33.02 -1.77
N GLN A 312 11.12 33.03 -1.16
CA GLN A 312 9.84 33.18 -1.85
C GLN A 312 9.15 34.47 -1.35
N LEU A 313 9.04 35.43 -2.26
CA LEU A 313 8.25 36.65 -2.06
C LEU A 313 6.79 36.43 -2.46
N TYR A 314 5.91 37.26 -1.90
CA TYR A 314 4.46 37.15 -2.05
C TYR A 314 3.89 35.78 -1.62
N ALA A 315 4.55 35.13 -0.65
CA ALA A 315 4.13 33.89 -0.01
C ALA A 315 2.93 34.13 0.94
N THR A 316 1.75 34.37 0.36
CA THR A 316 0.49 34.52 1.11
C THR A 316 -0.05 33.18 1.60
N PHE A 317 -0.86 33.21 2.67
CA PHE A 317 -1.66 32.05 3.08
C PHE A 317 -2.60 31.60 1.96
N SER A 318 -2.77 30.29 1.79
CA SER A 318 -3.70 29.75 0.79
C SER A 318 -5.16 30.07 1.12
N PRO A 319 -6.05 30.23 0.11
CA PRO A 319 -7.49 30.35 0.31
C PRO A 319 -8.12 29.19 1.09
N SER A 320 -7.48 28.02 1.13
CA SER A 320 -7.93 26.84 1.88
C SER A 320 -7.51 26.84 3.36
N VAL A 321 -6.75 27.83 3.80
CA VAL A 321 -6.30 28.02 5.20
C VAL A 321 -7.00 29.24 5.76
N ARG A 322 -7.48 29.19 7.00
CA ARG A 322 -8.11 30.37 7.60
C ARG A 322 -7.08 31.50 7.76
N GLN A 323 -7.46 32.70 7.37
CA GLN A 323 -6.62 33.89 7.55
C GLN A 323 -6.39 34.16 9.05
N PRO A 324 -5.24 34.74 9.45
CA PRO A 324 -4.96 35.06 10.84
C PRO A 324 -6.09 35.86 11.50
N GLU A 325 -6.45 35.47 12.73
CA GLU A 325 -7.46 36.16 13.54
C GLU A 325 -6.76 37.02 14.60
N TYR A 326 -7.04 38.33 14.64
CA TYR A 326 -6.54 39.20 15.72
C TYR A 326 -7.21 38.84 17.05
N ASP A 327 -6.39 38.62 18.08
CA ASP A 327 -6.82 38.22 19.41
C ASP A 327 -6.57 39.36 20.41
N GLU A 328 -7.66 39.90 20.99
CA GLU A 328 -7.61 41.07 21.88
C GLU A 328 -6.94 40.78 23.24
N ASP A 329 -6.98 39.54 23.71
CA ASP A 329 -6.36 39.14 24.99
C ASP A 329 -4.84 39.00 24.83
N LEU A 330 -4.39 38.41 23.72
CA LEU A 330 -2.96 38.29 23.38
C LEU A 330 -2.37 39.55 22.72
N LYS A 331 -3.21 40.44 22.17
CA LYS A 331 -2.84 41.61 21.35
C LYS A 331 -1.95 41.25 20.15
N ALA A 332 -2.26 40.11 19.55
CA ALA A 332 -1.49 39.49 18.49
C ALA A 332 -2.44 38.88 17.45
N TRP A 333 -1.95 38.73 16.23
CA TRP A 333 -2.61 37.89 15.23
C TRP A 333 -2.35 36.42 15.56
N THR A 334 -3.35 35.56 15.36
CA THR A 334 -3.29 34.15 15.77
C THR A 334 -3.60 33.18 14.64
N LEU A 335 -2.74 32.16 14.51
CA LEU A 335 -2.99 30.94 13.75
C LEU A 335 -3.55 29.86 14.67
N ARG A 336 -4.56 29.11 14.23
CA ARG A 336 -5.10 27.98 15.00
C ARG A 336 -4.27 26.74 14.75
N LYS A 337 -4.17 25.86 15.76
CA LYS A 337 -3.37 24.63 15.68
C LYS A 337 -3.83 23.66 14.58
N GLU A 338 -5.12 23.62 14.29
CA GLU A 338 -5.73 22.85 13.21
C GLU A 338 -5.27 23.29 11.80
N ASP A 339 -4.94 24.58 11.62
CA ASP A 339 -4.52 25.18 10.35
C ASP A 339 -3.00 25.01 10.05
N LEU A 340 -2.19 24.58 11.03
CA LEU A 340 -0.71 24.55 10.95
C LEU A 340 -0.12 23.51 9.97
N SER A 341 -0.87 22.47 9.61
CA SER A 341 -0.52 21.55 8.53
C SER A 341 -0.95 22.10 7.16
N GLY A 342 -2.07 22.83 7.12
CA GLY A 342 -2.55 23.55 5.95
C GLY A 342 -1.58 24.66 5.48
N PHE A 343 -0.85 25.27 6.42
CA PHE A 343 0.18 26.29 6.16
C PHE A 343 1.15 25.90 5.02
N ILE A 344 1.71 24.68 5.05
CA ILE A 344 2.65 24.18 4.02
C ILE A 344 1.93 23.70 2.75
N ASN A 345 0.68 23.26 2.87
CA ASN A 345 -0.17 22.96 1.72
C ASN A 345 -0.74 24.23 1.05
N ALA A 346 -0.11 25.39 1.26
CA ALA A 346 -0.40 26.58 0.51
C ALA A 346 -0.01 26.38 -0.96
N ALA A 347 -1.01 26.29 -1.84
CA ALA A 347 -0.93 25.65 -3.16
C ALA A 347 0.00 26.32 -4.20
N GLU A 348 0.70 27.39 -3.83
CA GLU A 348 1.57 28.20 -4.70
C GLU A 348 2.97 28.42 -4.10
N TRP A 349 3.41 27.64 -3.10
CA TRP A 349 4.78 27.68 -2.58
C TRP A 349 5.68 26.68 -3.32
N PRO A 350 6.55 27.11 -4.26
CA PRO A 350 7.45 26.20 -4.97
C PRO A 350 8.60 25.77 -4.07
N LEU A 351 8.37 24.74 -3.26
CA LEU A 351 9.44 24.02 -2.57
C LEU A 351 10.30 23.31 -3.63
N SER A 352 11.42 23.94 -3.99
CA SER A 352 12.37 23.42 -4.98
C SER A 352 12.90 22.05 -4.52
N PRO A 353 12.62 20.94 -5.23
CA PRO A 353 13.09 19.62 -4.80
C PRO A 353 14.62 19.52 -4.93
N SER A 354 15.29 19.23 -3.82
CA SER A 354 16.75 19.08 -3.74
C SER A 354 17.26 18.01 -4.73
N ILE A 355 18.19 18.39 -5.61
CA ILE A 355 18.68 17.51 -6.68
C ILE A 355 19.82 16.63 -6.15
N GLY A 356 19.48 15.48 -5.56
CA GLY A 356 20.47 14.52 -5.08
C GLY A 356 19.89 13.22 -4.53
N GLU A 357 20.77 12.38 -3.97
CA GLU A 357 20.37 11.14 -3.26
C GLU A 357 20.13 11.45 -1.77
N GLY A 358 18.92 11.18 -1.27
CA GLY A 358 18.53 11.35 0.13
C GLY A 358 17.17 12.06 0.29
N PRO A 359 16.51 11.94 1.46
CA PRO A 359 15.29 12.68 1.75
C PRO A 359 15.57 14.16 2.08
N THR A 360 14.63 15.04 1.69
CA THR A 360 14.65 16.48 1.98
C THR A 360 13.98 16.79 3.32
N VAL A 361 14.59 17.66 4.12
CA VAL A 361 14.06 18.17 5.40
C VAL A 361 13.90 19.68 5.27
N ASN A 362 12.70 20.20 5.54
CA ASN A 362 12.34 21.57 5.19
C ASN A 362 12.29 22.47 6.44
N PHE A 363 12.94 23.64 6.38
CA PHE A 363 12.87 24.66 7.42
C PHE A 363 12.34 25.97 6.84
N ILE A 364 11.12 26.35 7.21
CA ILE A 364 10.50 27.59 6.74
C ILE A 364 10.69 28.68 7.79
N LEU A 365 11.30 29.78 7.38
CA LEU A 365 11.28 31.05 8.09
C LEU A 365 10.20 31.93 7.47
N TYR A 366 9.10 32.15 8.20
CA TYR A 366 8.03 33.04 7.77
C TYR A 366 8.16 34.41 8.43
N VAL A 367 8.15 35.48 7.64
CA VAL A 367 8.09 36.86 8.13
C VAL A 367 6.69 37.41 7.81
N PRO A 368 5.83 37.67 8.81
CA PRO A 368 4.51 38.21 8.58
C PRO A 368 4.59 39.68 8.09
N ASP A 369 3.54 40.13 7.40
CA ASP A 369 3.41 41.55 7.05
C ASP A 369 3.33 42.43 8.31
N ALA A 370 3.77 43.68 8.21
CA ALA A 370 3.73 44.63 9.34
C ALA A 370 2.30 44.87 9.89
N SER A 371 1.26 44.71 9.07
CA SER A 371 -0.15 44.78 9.51
C SER A 371 -0.62 43.53 10.27
N GLN A 372 0.07 42.40 10.11
CA GLN A 372 -0.23 41.10 10.73
C GLN A 372 0.82 40.67 11.78
N SER A 373 1.67 41.60 12.23
CA SER A 373 2.73 41.34 13.22
C SER A 373 2.37 41.96 14.59
N PRO A 374 2.58 41.27 15.73
CA PRO A 374 3.08 39.90 15.84
C PRO A 374 2.03 38.85 15.48
N LEU A 375 2.48 37.75 14.88
CA LEU A 375 1.71 36.55 14.54
C LEU A 375 2.19 35.36 15.40
N LEU A 376 1.27 34.67 16.08
CA LEU A 376 1.54 33.58 17.02
C LEU A 376 0.58 32.40 16.83
N VAL A 377 0.89 31.23 17.40
CA VAL A 377 -0.02 30.09 17.49
C VAL A 377 -0.97 30.24 18.69
N LYS A 378 -2.28 30.17 18.45
CA LYS A 378 -3.33 30.53 19.43
C LYS A 378 -3.29 29.72 20.73
N ASP A 379 -3.10 28.40 20.62
CA ASP A 379 -3.18 27.46 21.75
C ASP A 379 -2.10 27.66 22.83
N ASN A 380 -0.94 28.22 22.47
CA ASN A 380 0.26 28.23 23.30
C ASN A 380 1.11 29.51 23.17
N ALA A 381 0.65 30.50 22.40
CA ALA A 381 1.38 31.73 22.07
C ALA A 381 2.79 31.50 21.49
N ALA A 382 3.04 30.36 20.84
CA ALA A 382 4.34 30.05 20.26
C ALA A 382 4.55 30.70 18.88
N ASP A 383 5.81 30.92 18.52
CA ASP A 383 6.27 31.41 17.22
C ASP A 383 6.59 30.28 16.22
N SER A 384 6.66 29.03 16.67
CA SER A 384 7.27 27.93 15.90
C SER A 384 6.64 26.57 16.19
N TRP A 385 6.71 25.67 15.19
CA TRP A 385 6.21 24.29 15.30
C TRP A 385 7.01 23.32 14.43
N LEU A 386 6.95 22.03 14.79
CA LEU A 386 7.55 20.93 14.04
C LEU A 386 6.45 20.11 13.34
N ILE A 387 6.71 19.66 12.12
CA ILE A 387 5.89 18.65 11.44
C ILE A 387 6.67 17.31 11.39
N PRO A 388 6.15 16.23 12.00
CA PRO A 388 6.75 14.90 11.99
C PRO A 388 7.24 14.46 10.61
N GLN A 389 8.44 13.88 10.55
CA GLN A 389 9.06 13.33 9.32
C GLN A 389 9.22 14.30 8.13
N TRP A 390 8.96 15.61 8.29
CA TRP A 390 9.00 16.59 7.19
C TRP A 390 9.96 17.76 7.43
N GLY A 391 9.97 18.33 8.64
CA GLY A 391 10.63 19.62 8.87
C GLY A 391 9.99 20.46 9.97
N GLY A 392 10.18 21.77 9.91
CA GLY A 392 9.60 22.71 10.86
C GLY A 392 9.50 24.15 10.35
N VAL A 393 8.80 24.97 11.13
CA VAL A 393 8.48 26.37 10.79
C VAL A 393 8.78 27.27 11.99
N HIS A 394 9.24 28.49 11.72
CA HIS A 394 9.39 29.58 12.69
C HIS A 394 8.89 30.90 12.09
N ILE A 395 8.12 31.67 12.88
CA ILE A 395 7.55 32.97 12.54
C ILE A 395 8.40 34.08 13.17
N LEU A 396 9.17 34.80 12.35
CA LEU A 396 10.06 35.86 12.81
C LEU A 396 9.32 37.20 12.89
N ASN A 397 8.83 37.53 14.08
CA ASN A 397 8.01 38.72 14.34
C ASN A 397 8.82 40.02 14.43
N LEU A 398 9.06 40.66 13.28
CA LEU A 398 9.83 41.90 13.14
C LEU A 398 8.98 43.17 13.39
N GLY A 399 8.41 43.29 14.59
CA GLY A 399 7.53 44.42 14.96
C GLY A 399 8.28 45.64 15.51
N GLY A 400 8.23 46.78 14.81
CA GLY A 400 8.73 48.08 15.27
C GLY A 400 8.35 49.23 14.34
N GLU A 401 8.38 50.48 14.83
CA GLU A 401 7.92 51.68 14.10
C GLU A 401 8.65 51.97 12.77
N SER A 402 9.82 51.35 12.55
CA SER A 402 10.66 51.52 11.36
C SER A 402 10.19 50.74 10.12
N GLY A 403 9.23 49.83 10.25
CA GLY A 403 8.79 48.93 9.18
C GLY A 403 9.74 47.73 8.93
N LEU A 404 9.35 46.85 8.00
CA LEU A 404 10.13 45.65 7.65
C LEU A 404 11.41 46.04 6.87
N PRO A 405 12.60 45.54 7.26
CA PRO A 405 13.81 45.76 6.50
C PRO A 405 13.84 44.93 5.21
N ALA A 406 14.55 45.43 4.19
CA ALA A 406 14.71 44.73 2.91
C ALA A 406 15.64 43.49 3.00
N GLU A 407 16.49 43.43 4.02
CA GLU A 407 17.48 42.37 4.24
C GLU A 407 17.52 41.99 5.73
N LEU A 408 17.61 40.68 6.02
CA LEU A 408 17.79 40.16 7.38
C LEU A 408 19.28 39.91 7.67
N SER A 409 19.82 40.49 8.73
CA SER A 409 21.19 40.17 9.19
C SER A 409 21.23 38.85 9.96
N ALA A 410 22.41 38.23 10.05
CA ALA A 410 22.58 36.97 10.79
C ALA A 410 22.17 37.06 12.27
N GLU A 411 22.33 38.23 12.91
CA GLU A 411 21.87 38.49 14.28
C GLU A 411 20.34 38.43 14.40
N MET A 412 19.60 38.93 13.39
CA MET A 412 18.13 38.86 13.35
C MET A 412 17.61 37.44 13.10
N LEU A 413 18.41 36.59 12.46
CA LEU A 413 18.08 35.19 12.19
C LEU A 413 18.31 34.28 13.41
N ALA A 414 19.04 34.72 14.43
CA ALA A 414 19.43 33.90 15.58
C ALA A 414 18.26 33.18 16.28
N PRO A 415 17.08 33.79 16.56
CA PRO A 415 15.95 33.10 17.17
C PRO A 415 15.46 31.92 16.32
N ALA A 416 15.33 32.13 15.01
CA ALA A 416 14.93 31.09 14.06
C ALA A 416 15.96 29.96 13.98
N MET A 417 17.26 30.28 13.97
CA MET A 417 18.32 29.27 13.94
C MET A 417 18.38 28.43 15.23
N HIS A 418 18.06 29.02 16.38
CA HIS A 418 17.88 28.26 17.62
C HIS A 418 16.66 27.33 17.53
N SER A 419 15.49 27.83 17.09
CA SER A 419 14.31 26.98 16.86
C SER A 419 14.58 25.84 15.87
N PHE A 420 15.27 26.10 14.75
CA PHE A 420 15.62 25.08 13.76
C PHE A 420 16.61 24.06 14.32
N SER A 421 17.54 24.46 15.19
CA SER A 421 18.47 23.54 15.87
C SER A 421 17.73 22.57 16.80
N ASP A 422 16.83 23.06 17.64
CA ASP A 422 16.01 22.22 18.54
C ASP A 422 15.04 21.31 17.75
N GLN A 423 14.46 21.85 16.68
CA GLN A 423 13.63 21.10 15.75
C GLN A 423 14.41 19.98 15.05
N LEU A 424 15.63 20.24 14.60
CA LEU A 424 16.53 19.25 13.99
C LEU A 424 16.91 18.15 15.00
N ILE A 425 17.30 18.53 16.23
CA ILE A 425 17.58 17.58 17.33
C ILE A 425 16.37 16.68 17.58
N SER A 426 15.15 17.23 17.54
CA SER A 426 13.93 16.43 17.70
C SER A 426 13.59 15.57 16.47
N LEU A 427 13.89 15.99 15.25
CA LEU A 427 13.67 15.20 14.02
C LEU A 427 14.67 14.05 13.91
N PHE A 428 15.89 14.21 14.40
CA PHE A 428 16.90 13.15 14.43
C PHE A 428 16.69 12.16 15.58
N GLY A 429 15.64 12.36 16.40
CA GLY A 429 15.15 11.40 17.38
C GLY A 429 15.99 11.28 18.65
N LEU A 430 16.88 12.25 18.92
CA LEU A 430 17.81 12.19 20.04
C LEU A 430 17.08 11.99 21.38
N PRO A 431 17.66 11.23 22.33
CA PRO A 431 17.10 11.10 23.67
C PRO A 431 16.94 12.47 24.34
N GLN A 432 16.03 12.61 25.29
CA GLN A 432 15.83 13.88 25.99
C GLN A 432 16.80 14.05 27.18
N SER A 433 17.23 12.94 27.77
CA SER A 433 18.25 12.83 28.81
C SER A 433 19.48 12.07 28.29
N PRO A 434 20.71 12.36 28.75
CA PRO A 434 21.06 13.45 29.66
C PRO A 434 21.30 14.78 28.94
N ALA A 435 21.46 15.88 29.67
CA ALA A 435 21.59 17.23 29.09
C ALA A 435 22.86 17.45 28.24
N SER A 436 23.86 16.56 28.29
CA SER A 436 25.10 16.68 27.51
C SER A 436 24.89 16.24 26.06
N LEU A 437 24.96 17.19 25.12
CA LEU A 437 24.72 16.90 23.70
C LEU A 437 25.63 15.79 23.12
N PRO A 438 26.96 15.76 23.41
CA PRO A 438 27.82 14.65 22.97
C PRO A 438 27.35 13.27 23.43
N LEU A 439 26.81 13.15 24.65
CA LEU A 439 26.26 11.88 25.13
C LEU A 439 25.00 11.49 24.34
N ARG A 440 24.07 12.43 24.13
CA ARG A 440 22.82 12.21 23.36
C ARG A 440 23.10 11.76 21.93
N ILE A 441 24.12 12.34 21.29
CA ILE A 441 24.59 11.95 19.95
C ILE A 441 25.16 10.53 19.99
N SER A 442 26.04 10.21 20.94
CA SER A 442 26.65 8.89 21.00
C SER A 442 25.69 7.78 21.41
N THR A 443 24.65 8.08 22.19
CA THR A 443 23.49 7.20 22.39
C THR A 443 22.78 6.93 21.05
N LEU A 444 22.51 7.97 20.27
CA LEU A 444 21.88 7.83 18.95
C LEU A 444 22.74 7.00 17.99
N GLU A 445 24.07 7.15 17.99
CA GLU A 445 24.99 6.28 17.23
C GLU A 445 24.75 4.80 17.56
N ARG A 446 24.78 4.43 18.85
CA ARG A 446 24.62 3.04 19.32
C ARG A 446 23.25 2.46 18.95
N VAL A 447 22.19 3.25 19.13
CA VAL A 447 20.82 2.89 18.71
C VAL A 447 20.73 2.73 17.18
N ARG A 448 21.45 3.56 16.40
CA ARG A 448 21.50 3.46 14.93
C ARG A 448 22.23 2.22 14.44
N VAL A 449 23.34 1.83 15.09
CA VAL A 449 24.06 0.57 14.80
C VAL A 449 23.12 -0.62 14.97
N ALA A 450 22.39 -0.69 16.10
CA ALA A 450 21.44 -1.75 16.37
C ALA A 450 20.34 -1.85 15.30
N SER A 451 19.74 -0.71 14.94
CA SER A 451 18.69 -0.63 13.93
C SER A 451 19.17 -1.02 12.52
N LEU A 452 20.37 -0.59 12.11
CA LEU A 452 20.92 -0.90 10.78
C LEU A 452 21.37 -2.36 10.65
N ILE A 453 22.01 -2.94 11.68
CA ILE A 453 22.36 -4.37 11.68
C ILE A 453 21.10 -5.23 11.52
N TYR A 454 20.00 -4.86 12.20
CA TYR A 454 18.73 -5.57 12.06
C TYR A 454 18.09 -5.39 10.68
N SER A 455 18.01 -4.15 10.17
CA SER A 455 17.35 -3.84 8.90
C SER A 455 18.01 -4.59 7.73
N ALA A 456 19.34 -4.55 7.62
CA ALA A 456 20.10 -5.28 6.61
C ALA A 456 19.91 -6.80 6.74
N SER A 457 19.93 -7.33 7.97
CA SER A 457 19.68 -8.76 8.23
C SER A 457 18.26 -9.19 7.81
N SER A 458 17.27 -8.35 8.05
CA SER A 458 15.87 -8.57 7.64
C SER A 458 15.72 -8.54 6.12
N THR A 459 16.36 -7.58 5.44
CA THR A 459 16.40 -7.45 3.98
C THR A 459 17.09 -8.64 3.31
N LEU A 460 18.20 -9.14 3.87
CA LEU A 460 18.81 -10.41 3.45
C LEU A 460 17.87 -11.61 3.65
N GLY A 461 17.14 -11.67 4.76
CA GLY A 461 16.11 -12.68 5.00
C GLY A 461 14.96 -12.63 3.98
N ALA A 462 14.50 -11.43 3.61
CA ALA A 462 13.51 -11.22 2.57
C ALA A 462 14.03 -11.66 1.19
N LEU A 463 15.28 -11.33 0.85
CA LEU A 463 15.93 -11.76 -0.39
C LEU A 463 16.06 -13.29 -0.46
N ALA A 464 16.40 -13.96 0.64
CA ALA A 464 16.43 -15.43 0.71
C ALA A 464 15.03 -16.05 0.52
N GLN A 465 13.96 -15.42 1.04
CA GLN A 465 12.59 -15.84 0.77
C GLN A 465 12.17 -15.64 -0.69
N VAL A 466 12.56 -14.53 -1.33
CA VAL A 466 12.31 -14.29 -2.76
C VAL A 466 13.03 -15.34 -3.62
N TYR A 467 14.32 -15.57 -3.36
CA TYR A 467 15.15 -16.56 -4.06
C TYR A 467 14.59 -17.99 -3.98
N THR A 468 14.01 -18.37 -2.84
CA THR A 468 13.46 -19.71 -2.62
C THR A 468 12.04 -19.88 -3.15
N LYS A 469 11.18 -18.85 -3.04
CA LYS A 469 9.78 -18.91 -3.50
C LYS A 469 9.60 -18.70 -5.01
N LEU A 470 10.49 -17.94 -5.66
CA LEU A 470 10.36 -17.56 -7.08
C LEU A 470 11.53 -18.12 -7.91
N PRO A 471 11.49 -19.42 -8.29
CA PRO A 471 12.63 -20.11 -8.88
C PRO A 471 13.02 -19.63 -10.29
N SER A 472 12.14 -18.89 -10.95
CA SER A 472 12.28 -18.34 -12.30
C SER A 472 12.97 -16.96 -12.35
N ILE A 473 13.17 -16.28 -11.21
CA ILE A 473 13.83 -14.97 -11.17
C ILE A 473 15.33 -15.12 -11.51
N PRO A 474 15.89 -14.29 -12.42
CA PRO A 474 17.33 -14.25 -12.66
C PRO A 474 18.04 -13.68 -11.43
N VAL A 475 19.20 -14.24 -11.10
CA VAL A 475 20.03 -13.74 -10.00
C VAL A 475 21.41 -13.46 -10.57
N PRO A 476 21.76 -12.19 -10.85
CA PRO A 476 23.04 -11.84 -11.45
C PRO A 476 24.18 -11.83 -10.41
N ASP A 477 25.42 -11.88 -10.89
CA ASP A 477 26.60 -11.94 -10.01
C ASP A 477 26.78 -10.71 -9.10
N ASN A 478 26.30 -9.53 -9.51
CA ASN A 478 26.35 -8.33 -8.66
C ASN A 478 25.44 -8.44 -7.42
N VAL A 479 24.33 -9.19 -7.49
CA VAL A 479 23.49 -9.48 -6.32
C VAL A 479 24.21 -10.43 -5.36
N ALA A 480 24.85 -11.47 -5.88
CA ALA A 480 25.65 -12.38 -5.05
C ALA A 480 26.85 -11.67 -4.38
N GLN A 481 27.53 -10.76 -5.11
CA GLN A 481 28.60 -9.93 -4.57
C GLN A 481 28.10 -8.95 -3.51
N SER A 482 26.97 -8.27 -3.73
CA SER A 482 26.39 -7.32 -2.76
C SER A 482 25.88 -8.04 -1.50
N VAL A 483 25.29 -9.25 -1.64
CA VAL A 483 24.95 -10.12 -0.50
C VAL A 483 26.20 -10.53 0.29
N GLN A 484 27.26 -11.01 -0.38
CA GLN A 484 28.49 -11.41 0.30
C GLN A 484 29.18 -10.23 1.00
N LEU A 485 29.15 -9.04 0.37
CA LEU A 485 29.69 -7.81 0.95
C LEU A 485 28.85 -7.36 2.15
N SER A 486 27.52 -7.38 2.05
CA SER A 486 26.60 -7.08 3.17
C SER A 486 26.86 -8.01 4.36
N ILE A 487 26.94 -9.32 4.16
CA ILE A 487 27.25 -10.29 5.23
C ILE A 487 28.64 -10.01 5.85
N SER A 488 29.64 -9.72 5.03
CA SER A 488 30.99 -9.37 5.51
C SER A 488 30.99 -8.07 6.34
N ARG A 489 30.19 -7.07 5.95
CA ARG A 489 30.04 -5.80 6.66
C ARG A 489 29.21 -5.96 7.95
N LEU A 490 28.16 -6.77 7.94
CA LEU A 490 27.41 -7.15 9.15
C LEU A 490 28.31 -7.82 10.19
N GLN A 491 29.18 -8.74 9.77
CA GLN A 491 30.15 -9.37 10.67
C GLN A 491 31.12 -8.34 11.27
N GLN A 492 31.72 -7.48 10.43
CA GLN A 492 32.61 -6.39 10.87
C GLN A 492 31.90 -5.45 11.86
N ALA A 493 30.67 -5.04 11.57
CA ALA A 493 29.87 -4.20 12.45
C ALA A 493 29.57 -4.89 13.80
N CYS A 494 29.19 -6.16 13.77
CA CYS A 494 28.87 -6.94 14.98
C CYS A 494 30.09 -7.17 15.88
N ASP A 495 31.28 -7.39 15.31
CA ASP A 495 32.49 -7.61 16.11
C ASP A 495 33.03 -6.29 16.68
N LEU A 496 33.04 -5.21 15.90
CA LEU A 496 33.38 -3.87 16.41
C LEU A 496 32.38 -3.37 17.47
N LEU A 497 31.11 -3.78 17.38
CA LEU A 497 30.10 -3.50 18.40
C LEU A 497 30.46 -4.17 19.75
N LYS A 498 30.87 -5.45 19.73
CA LYS A 498 31.34 -6.20 20.91
C LYS A 498 32.64 -5.61 21.50
N ASP A 499 33.50 -5.04 20.66
CA ASP A 499 34.71 -4.33 21.10
C ASP A 499 34.42 -2.93 21.69
N GLY A 500 33.18 -2.44 21.56
CA GLY A 500 32.79 -1.08 21.97
C GLY A 500 33.32 0.02 21.05
N ARG A 501 33.52 -0.26 19.76
CA ARG A 501 34.04 0.67 18.73
C ARG A 501 32.91 1.26 17.89
N PHE A 502 32.01 1.99 18.54
CA PHE A 502 30.69 2.31 18.00
C PHE A 502 30.68 3.10 16.69
N PRO A 503 31.51 4.15 16.47
CA PRO A 503 31.53 4.88 15.21
C PRO A 503 31.95 4.02 14.00
N ARG A 504 32.87 3.06 14.21
CA ARG A 504 33.31 2.12 13.17
C ARG A 504 32.30 1.00 12.95
N ALA A 505 31.63 0.54 14.00
CA ALA A 505 30.49 -0.35 13.86
C ALA A 505 29.37 0.30 13.03
N LEU A 506 29.15 1.61 13.19
CA LEU A 506 28.18 2.40 12.41
C LEU A 506 28.59 2.53 10.93
N GLU A 507 29.85 2.83 10.64
CA GLU A 507 30.40 2.84 9.27
C GLU A 507 30.08 1.51 8.53
N HIS A 508 30.37 0.37 9.18
CA HIS A 508 30.12 -0.94 8.57
C HIS A 508 28.63 -1.31 8.53
N ALA A 509 27.82 -0.94 9.52
CA ALA A 509 26.37 -1.16 9.51
C ALA A 509 25.67 -0.35 8.40
N ARG A 510 26.09 0.91 8.17
CA ARG A 510 25.64 1.73 7.03
C ARG A 510 25.98 1.07 5.69
N ALA A 511 27.20 0.56 5.55
CA ALA A 511 27.64 -0.13 4.33
C ALA A 511 26.92 -1.48 4.11
N ALA A 512 26.52 -2.18 5.18
CA ALA A 512 25.71 -3.39 5.09
C ALA A 512 24.30 -3.11 4.58
N GLU A 513 23.64 -2.08 5.11
CA GLU A 513 22.28 -1.67 4.69
C GLU A 513 22.23 -1.35 3.19
N VAL A 514 23.13 -0.48 2.72
CA VAL A 514 23.18 -0.04 1.32
C VAL A 514 23.39 -1.20 0.36
N GLU A 515 24.26 -2.16 0.70
CA GLU A 515 24.50 -3.35 -0.14
C GLU A 515 23.37 -4.39 -0.04
N ALA A 516 22.65 -4.47 1.08
CA ALA A 516 21.46 -5.31 1.22
C ALA A 516 20.27 -4.78 0.41
N GLU A 517 19.95 -3.48 0.52
CA GLU A 517 18.89 -2.85 -0.27
C GLU A 517 19.19 -2.91 -1.77
N LYS A 518 20.42 -2.59 -2.17
CA LYS A 518 20.92 -2.71 -3.55
C LYS A 518 20.79 -4.13 -4.11
N ALA A 519 21.06 -5.16 -3.29
CA ALA A 519 20.86 -6.55 -3.68
C ALA A 519 19.38 -6.93 -3.82
N PHE A 520 18.50 -6.36 -3.00
CA PHE A 520 17.06 -6.65 -3.00
C PHE A 520 16.29 -5.91 -4.12
N PHE A 521 16.64 -4.65 -4.39
CA PHE A 521 16.00 -3.79 -5.40
C PHE A 521 16.73 -3.77 -6.76
N GLU A 522 17.62 -4.73 -7.01
CA GLU A 522 18.36 -4.84 -8.27
C GLU A 522 17.40 -4.96 -9.47
N ARG A 523 17.48 -3.97 -10.39
CA ARG A 523 16.48 -3.76 -11.45
C ARG A 523 16.34 -4.97 -12.39
N SER A 524 17.41 -5.73 -12.58
CA SER A 524 17.43 -6.92 -13.44
C SER A 524 16.64 -8.11 -12.87
N MET A 525 16.46 -8.19 -11.55
CA MET A 525 15.60 -9.21 -10.91
C MET A 525 14.11 -8.95 -11.18
N VAL A 526 13.70 -7.68 -11.19
CA VAL A 526 12.30 -7.26 -11.45
C VAL A 526 11.95 -7.41 -12.93
N GLY A 527 12.86 -7.02 -13.84
CA GLY A 527 12.59 -6.90 -15.28
C GLY A 527 12.29 -8.20 -16.04
N GLN A 528 12.54 -9.38 -15.47
CA GLN A 528 12.37 -10.68 -16.16
C GLN A 528 11.24 -11.57 -15.60
N VAL A 529 10.49 -11.10 -14.59
CA VAL A 529 9.33 -11.84 -14.04
C VAL A 529 8.24 -12.08 -15.11
N TYR A 530 8.26 -11.31 -16.20
CA TYR A 530 7.26 -11.32 -17.29
C TYR A 530 7.40 -12.43 -18.35
N PHE A 531 8.29 -13.42 -18.18
CA PHE A 531 8.39 -14.57 -19.10
C PHE A 531 8.21 -15.94 -18.42
N PRO A 532 6.95 -16.31 -18.08
CA PRO A 532 6.60 -17.65 -17.61
C PRO A 532 7.05 -18.76 -18.57
N ASP A 533 7.34 -19.95 -18.06
CA ASP A 533 7.75 -21.10 -18.89
C ASP A 533 6.62 -21.54 -19.85
N GLU A 534 5.37 -21.29 -19.48
CA GLU A 534 4.17 -21.41 -20.30
C GLU A 534 4.25 -20.56 -21.57
N HIS A 535 4.77 -19.32 -21.46
CA HIS A 535 4.99 -18.45 -22.62
C HIS A 535 6.15 -18.95 -23.50
N LYS A 536 7.21 -19.53 -22.91
CA LYS A 536 8.26 -20.20 -23.70
C LYS A 536 7.67 -21.35 -24.51
N VAL A 537 6.82 -22.19 -23.89
CA VAL A 537 6.11 -23.27 -24.59
C VAL A 537 5.18 -22.70 -25.67
N ALA A 538 4.37 -21.68 -25.38
CA ALA A 538 3.45 -21.06 -26.34
C ALA A 538 4.15 -20.44 -27.56
N VAL A 539 5.36 -19.90 -27.40
CA VAL A 539 6.17 -19.35 -28.52
C VAL A 539 6.82 -20.45 -29.37
N TYR A 540 7.31 -21.53 -28.75
CA TYR A 540 7.97 -22.62 -29.51
C TYR A 540 7.02 -23.68 -30.06
N LEU A 541 5.81 -23.83 -29.50
CA LEU A 541 4.83 -24.84 -29.94
C LEU A 541 4.33 -24.66 -31.39
N PRO A 542 4.08 -23.43 -31.91
CA PRO A 542 3.76 -23.22 -33.33
C PRO A 542 4.90 -23.59 -34.29
N LEU A 543 6.16 -23.43 -33.85
CA LEU A 543 7.34 -23.73 -34.66
C LEU A 543 7.66 -25.23 -34.67
N LEU A 544 7.61 -25.87 -33.50
CA LEU A 544 7.98 -27.28 -33.32
C LEU A 544 6.80 -28.24 -33.53
N GLY A 545 5.58 -27.85 -33.16
CA GLY A 545 4.37 -28.67 -33.22
C GLY A 545 4.09 -29.29 -34.60
N PRO A 546 4.11 -28.53 -35.71
CA PRO A 546 3.89 -29.07 -37.06
C PRO A 546 4.90 -30.14 -37.50
N ILE A 547 6.10 -30.14 -36.91
CA ILE A 547 7.16 -31.14 -37.16
C ILE A 547 7.04 -32.30 -36.16
N ALA A 548 6.84 -31.98 -34.88
CA ALA A 548 6.73 -32.93 -33.79
C ALA A 548 5.49 -33.82 -33.89
N VAL A 549 4.32 -33.30 -34.27
CA VAL A 549 3.08 -34.09 -34.34
C VAL A 549 3.20 -35.24 -35.36
N PRO A 550 3.64 -35.03 -36.62
CA PRO A 550 3.92 -36.14 -37.55
C PRO A 550 4.98 -37.12 -37.04
N LEU A 551 6.05 -36.66 -36.40
CA LEU A 551 7.14 -37.51 -35.92
C LEU A 551 6.78 -38.33 -34.67
N VAL A 552 6.04 -37.74 -33.74
CA VAL A 552 5.44 -38.43 -32.58
C VAL A 552 4.37 -39.40 -33.05
N MET A 553 3.52 -39.02 -34.00
CA MET A 553 2.54 -39.95 -34.59
C MET A 553 3.21 -41.09 -35.35
N ALA A 554 4.31 -40.86 -36.07
CA ALA A 554 5.09 -41.91 -36.71
C ALA A 554 5.77 -42.85 -35.69
N ALA A 555 6.39 -42.29 -34.64
CA ALA A 555 6.99 -43.05 -33.55
C ALA A 555 5.94 -43.86 -32.78
N LEU A 556 4.80 -43.27 -32.41
CA LEU A 556 3.67 -43.97 -31.78
C LEU A 556 3.05 -45.03 -32.70
N LYS A 557 3.07 -44.83 -34.03
CA LYS A 557 2.56 -45.81 -35.01
C LYS A 557 3.50 -46.99 -35.17
N GLU A 558 4.82 -46.77 -35.22
CA GLU A 558 5.81 -47.86 -35.18
C GLU A 558 5.86 -48.56 -33.81
N LEU A 559 5.79 -47.82 -32.69
CA LEU A 559 5.68 -48.40 -31.35
C LEU A 559 4.40 -49.23 -31.21
N LYS A 560 3.24 -48.74 -31.70
CA LYS A 560 1.99 -49.52 -31.78
C LYS A 560 2.13 -50.72 -32.72
N LEU A 561 2.90 -50.66 -33.81
CA LEU A 561 3.16 -51.82 -34.68
C LEU A 561 4.07 -52.86 -34.01
N ILE A 562 5.07 -52.44 -33.24
CA ILE A 562 5.94 -53.31 -32.44
C ILE A 562 5.13 -53.97 -31.31
N LEU A 563 4.37 -53.18 -30.55
CA LEU A 563 3.45 -53.66 -29.51
C LEU A 563 2.33 -54.55 -30.08
N LYS A 564 1.86 -54.30 -31.32
CA LYS A 564 0.85 -55.14 -31.99
C LYS A 564 1.44 -56.44 -32.53
N ARG A 565 2.72 -56.48 -32.92
CA ARG A 565 3.44 -57.74 -33.17
C ARG A 565 3.67 -58.52 -31.87
N ALA A 566 4.00 -57.85 -30.76
CA ALA A 566 4.12 -58.48 -29.44
C ALA A 566 2.76 -58.99 -28.89
N ARG A 567 1.66 -58.30 -29.20
CA ARG A 567 0.28 -58.68 -28.83
C ARG A 567 -0.43 -59.56 -29.86
N GLN A 568 0.23 -59.98 -30.93
CA GLN A 568 -0.35 -60.95 -31.90
C GLN A 568 -0.37 -62.40 -31.36
N SER A 569 0.00 -62.60 -30.09
CA SER A 569 -0.17 -63.85 -29.34
C SER A 569 -1.52 -63.98 -28.61
N SER A 570 -2.37 -62.94 -28.56
CA SER A 570 -3.67 -63.00 -27.86
C SER A 570 -4.83 -62.30 -28.57
N SER A 571 -5.97 -63.01 -28.53
CA SER A 571 -7.28 -62.81 -29.14
C SER A 571 -7.89 -61.40 -29.18
N THR A 572 -8.55 -61.11 -30.32
CA THR A 572 -9.97 -60.66 -30.47
C THR A 572 -10.65 -60.00 -29.25
N SER A 573 -11.34 -58.86 -29.34
CA SER A 573 -12.37 -58.53 -30.36
C SER A 573 -12.91 -57.08 -30.27
N CYS A 574 -13.63 -56.65 -31.32
CA CYS A 574 -14.66 -55.58 -31.40
C CYS A 574 -14.37 -54.15 -30.86
N SER A 575 -15.31 -53.23 -31.14
CA SER A 575 -15.02 -51.79 -31.27
C SER A 575 -16.25 -50.88 -31.10
N CYS A 576 -16.04 -49.64 -30.65
CA CYS A 576 -16.83 -48.48 -31.06
C CYS A 576 -15.95 -47.20 -31.00
N PRO A 577 -16.06 -46.24 -31.95
CA PRO A 577 -15.21 -45.05 -31.98
C PRO A 577 -15.84 -43.83 -31.27
N ARG A 578 -15.00 -42.89 -30.85
CA ARG A 578 -15.41 -41.52 -30.50
C ARG A 578 -14.61 -40.55 -31.38
N LEU A 579 -15.29 -39.70 -32.14
CA LEU A 579 -14.63 -38.59 -32.83
C LEU A 579 -14.32 -37.48 -31.83
N THR A 580 -13.14 -36.87 -31.95
CA THR A 580 -12.81 -35.59 -31.33
C THR A 580 -12.73 -34.54 -32.45
N SER A 581 -13.85 -33.85 -32.69
CA SER A 581 -13.85 -32.59 -33.45
C SER A 581 -13.28 -31.48 -32.57
N GLU A 582 -12.43 -30.62 -33.13
CA GLU A 582 -11.91 -29.45 -32.41
C GLU A 582 -13.06 -28.46 -32.08
N LEU A 583 -12.97 -27.83 -30.91
CA LEU A 583 -14.01 -26.91 -30.44
C LEU A 583 -13.91 -25.53 -31.15
N PRO A 584 -15.05 -24.91 -31.51
CA PRO A 584 -15.11 -23.53 -32.00
C PRO A 584 -14.45 -22.53 -31.04
N LYS A 585 -14.03 -21.36 -31.55
CA LYS A 585 -13.38 -20.29 -30.75
C LYS A 585 -14.15 -19.97 -29.46
N GLY A 586 -15.42 -19.58 -29.56
CA GLY A 586 -16.24 -19.20 -28.39
C GLY A 586 -16.37 -20.32 -27.35
N ALA A 587 -16.42 -21.59 -27.78
CA ALA A 587 -16.45 -22.73 -26.86
C ALA A 587 -15.10 -22.91 -26.11
N ARG A 588 -13.98 -22.48 -26.69
CA ARG A 588 -12.69 -22.37 -25.97
C ARG A 588 -12.68 -21.19 -25.00
N GLY A 589 -13.15 -20.00 -25.41
CA GLY A 589 -13.27 -18.84 -24.51
C GLY A 589 -14.09 -19.13 -23.26
N VAL A 590 -15.27 -19.76 -23.42
CA VAL A 590 -16.11 -20.26 -22.31
C VAL A 590 -15.34 -21.22 -21.41
N GLN A 591 -14.62 -22.18 -21.99
CA GLN A 591 -13.85 -23.16 -21.20
C GLN A 591 -12.66 -22.50 -20.47
N SER A 592 -12.04 -21.47 -21.05
CA SER A 592 -11.00 -20.67 -20.40
C SER A 592 -11.55 -19.89 -19.20
N VAL A 593 -12.71 -19.23 -19.31
CA VAL A 593 -13.35 -18.55 -18.16
C VAL A 593 -13.65 -19.54 -17.04
N LYS A 594 -14.24 -20.70 -17.36
CA LYS A 594 -14.51 -21.75 -16.34
C LYS A 594 -13.21 -22.19 -15.64
N ALA A 595 -12.16 -22.50 -16.40
CA ALA A 595 -10.86 -22.91 -15.86
C ALA A 595 -10.17 -21.85 -14.99
N ILE A 596 -10.29 -20.56 -15.32
CA ILE A 596 -9.77 -19.46 -14.50
C ILE A 596 -10.46 -19.44 -13.12
N LEU A 597 -11.79 -19.46 -13.10
CA LEU A 597 -12.57 -19.40 -11.86
C LEU A 597 -12.38 -20.67 -11.00
N ASP A 598 -12.32 -21.85 -11.64
CA ASP A 598 -11.97 -23.11 -10.99
C ASP A 598 -10.56 -23.04 -10.37
N GLN A 599 -9.58 -22.48 -11.07
CA GLN A 599 -8.23 -22.30 -10.53
C GLN A 599 -8.27 -21.40 -9.29
N PHE A 600 -8.91 -20.23 -9.34
CA PHE A 600 -8.96 -19.32 -8.19
C PHE A 600 -9.66 -19.91 -6.97
N ALA A 601 -10.69 -20.73 -7.15
CA ALA A 601 -11.32 -21.47 -6.06
C ALA A 601 -10.35 -22.50 -5.43
N ASN A 602 -9.64 -23.28 -6.26
CA ASN A 602 -8.65 -24.25 -5.79
C ASN A 602 -7.44 -23.58 -5.11
N ASP A 603 -6.99 -22.41 -5.59
CA ASP A 603 -5.88 -21.62 -5.04
C ASP A 603 -6.26 -20.85 -3.75
N GLY A 604 -7.41 -21.14 -3.11
CA GLY A 604 -7.80 -20.59 -1.81
C GLY A 604 -8.44 -19.20 -1.88
N SER A 605 -9.30 -18.99 -2.87
CA SER A 605 -10.45 -18.06 -2.83
C SER A 605 -11.68 -18.83 -2.31
N PRO A 606 -12.78 -18.19 -1.89
CA PRO A 606 -14.02 -18.94 -1.64
C PRO A 606 -14.61 -19.40 -2.98
N GLY A 607 -15.76 -20.07 -2.92
CA GLY A 607 -16.57 -20.23 -4.11
C GLY A 607 -17.04 -18.89 -4.69
N MET A 608 -17.32 -18.90 -6.00
CA MET A 608 -17.73 -17.74 -6.77
C MET A 608 -18.68 -18.15 -7.90
N VAL A 609 -19.57 -17.24 -8.31
CA VAL A 609 -20.49 -17.44 -9.43
C VAL A 609 -20.36 -16.26 -10.41
N PHE A 610 -20.04 -16.58 -11.66
CA PHE A 610 -19.83 -15.62 -12.74
C PHE A 610 -20.89 -15.80 -13.84
N HIS A 611 -21.45 -14.71 -14.34
CA HIS A 611 -22.38 -14.73 -15.47
C HIS A 611 -22.14 -13.50 -16.35
N ALA A 612 -21.89 -13.69 -17.63
CA ALA A 612 -21.83 -12.63 -18.64
C ALA A 612 -22.84 -12.87 -19.77
N VAL A 613 -23.39 -11.79 -20.32
CA VAL A 613 -24.47 -11.78 -21.31
C VAL A 613 -24.20 -10.80 -22.46
N ASP A 614 -24.79 -11.10 -23.63
CA ASP A 614 -24.79 -10.21 -24.79
C ASP A 614 -25.97 -9.23 -24.76
N LYS A 615 -26.01 -8.28 -25.70
CA LYS A 615 -27.16 -7.37 -25.91
C LYS A 615 -28.47 -8.10 -26.27
N SER A 616 -28.44 -9.36 -26.71
CA SER A 616 -29.65 -10.16 -26.90
C SER A 616 -30.19 -10.77 -25.60
N GLY A 617 -29.48 -10.63 -24.47
CA GLY A 617 -29.76 -11.36 -23.23
C GLY A 617 -29.33 -12.83 -23.24
N ASN A 618 -28.62 -13.29 -24.29
CA ASN A 618 -28.04 -14.62 -24.32
C ASN A 618 -26.89 -14.72 -23.31
N THR A 619 -26.74 -15.89 -22.70
CA THR A 619 -25.59 -16.20 -21.84
C THR A 619 -24.34 -16.43 -22.69
N LEU A 620 -23.34 -15.56 -22.56
CA LEU A 620 -22.01 -15.76 -23.14
C LEU A 620 -21.25 -16.82 -22.34
N VAL A 621 -21.27 -16.69 -21.01
CA VAL A 621 -20.82 -17.73 -20.08
C VAL A 621 -21.59 -17.61 -18.77
N LYS A 622 -21.81 -18.76 -18.14
CA LYS A 622 -22.22 -18.89 -16.76
C LYS A 622 -21.33 -19.94 -16.11
N HIS A 623 -20.91 -19.72 -14.86
CA HIS A 623 -20.10 -20.69 -14.11
C HIS A 623 -20.21 -20.51 -12.60
N ALA A 624 -20.22 -21.62 -11.88
CA ALA A 624 -20.05 -21.69 -10.44
C ALA A 624 -18.79 -22.51 -10.13
N ALA A 625 -17.90 -21.96 -9.30
CA ALA A 625 -16.68 -22.61 -8.86
C ALA A 625 -16.61 -22.61 -7.32
N GLY A 626 -16.00 -23.65 -6.74
CA GLY A 626 -15.86 -23.80 -5.28
C GLY A 626 -17.17 -24.05 -4.51
N ASN A 627 -17.11 -23.86 -3.20
CA ASN A 627 -18.19 -24.16 -2.25
C ASN A 627 -18.84 -22.89 -1.67
N LEU A 628 -20.06 -23.01 -1.13
CA LEU A 628 -20.79 -21.92 -0.46
C LEU A 628 -19.96 -21.23 0.64
N GLY A 629 -19.10 -21.98 1.32
CA GLY A 629 -18.15 -21.51 2.31
C GLY A 629 -16.92 -22.42 2.41
N VAL A 630 -15.81 -21.94 2.98
CA VAL A 630 -14.55 -22.72 3.13
C VAL A 630 -14.62 -23.82 4.19
N GLU A 631 -15.60 -23.77 5.10
CA GLU A 631 -15.89 -24.84 6.08
C GLU A 631 -17.09 -25.70 5.62
N SER A 632 -17.79 -25.29 4.55
CA SER A 632 -18.89 -26.04 3.94
C SER A 632 -18.42 -27.00 2.83
N SER A 633 -19.09 -28.15 2.71
CA SER A 633 -18.93 -29.09 1.60
C SER A 633 -19.97 -28.90 0.48
N GLU A 634 -20.89 -27.95 0.62
CA GLU A 634 -21.93 -27.68 -0.38
C GLU A 634 -21.37 -26.81 -1.51
N PRO A 635 -21.48 -27.23 -2.80
CA PRO A 635 -20.93 -26.49 -3.92
C PRO A 635 -21.69 -25.19 -4.19
N MET A 636 -21.03 -24.22 -4.83
CA MET A 636 -21.70 -23.10 -5.47
C MET A 636 -22.61 -23.60 -6.62
N ASP A 637 -23.78 -22.96 -6.78
CA ASP A 637 -24.79 -23.31 -7.78
C ASP A 637 -25.07 -22.11 -8.68
N GLU A 638 -24.95 -22.31 -10.00
CA GLU A 638 -25.14 -21.29 -11.03
C GLU A 638 -26.54 -20.64 -10.99
N ASP A 639 -27.58 -21.42 -10.67
CA ASP A 639 -28.98 -21.01 -10.67
C ASP A 639 -29.55 -20.72 -9.28
N ASN A 640 -28.90 -21.21 -8.21
CA ASN A 640 -29.45 -21.15 -6.85
C ASN A 640 -28.65 -20.32 -5.84
N THR A 641 -27.33 -20.17 -5.95
CA THR A 641 -26.57 -19.40 -4.95
C THR A 641 -26.97 -17.92 -4.97
N VAL A 642 -27.32 -17.42 -3.79
CA VAL A 642 -27.63 -16.02 -3.52
C VAL A 642 -26.43 -15.37 -2.85
N PHE A 643 -26.12 -14.14 -3.24
CA PHE A 643 -25.06 -13.33 -2.67
C PHE A 643 -25.68 -12.10 -2.00
N TRP A 644 -25.12 -11.66 -0.87
CA TRP A 644 -25.33 -10.30 -0.41
C TRP A 644 -24.50 -9.38 -1.31
N ILE A 645 -25.16 -8.62 -2.20
CA ILE A 645 -24.47 -7.88 -3.27
C ILE A 645 -24.02 -6.47 -2.83
N ALA A 646 -24.33 -6.07 -1.60
CA ALA A 646 -23.84 -4.83 -0.99
C ALA A 646 -24.01 -3.61 -1.92
N SER A 647 -22.93 -2.88 -2.19
CA SER A 647 -22.93 -1.66 -3.02
C SER A 647 -23.35 -1.83 -4.48
N CYS A 648 -23.50 -3.05 -5.00
CA CYS A 648 -24.21 -3.27 -6.27
C CYS A 648 -25.69 -2.82 -6.19
N THR A 649 -26.29 -2.77 -5.00
CA THR A 649 -27.64 -2.23 -4.75
C THR A 649 -27.82 -0.81 -5.32
N LYS A 650 -26.75 0.01 -5.31
CA LYS A 650 -26.79 1.42 -5.72
C LYS A 650 -27.35 1.61 -7.13
N LEU A 651 -26.96 0.77 -8.09
CA LEU A 651 -27.45 0.83 -9.47
C LEU A 651 -28.97 0.64 -9.54
N VAL A 652 -29.51 -0.30 -8.77
CA VAL A 652 -30.95 -0.61 -8.77
C VAL A 652 -31.76 0.50 -8.11
N THR A 653 -31.27 1.07 -7.01
CA THR A 653 -31.87 2.23 -6.34
C THR A 653 -31.82 3.48 -7.23
N VAL A 654 -30.71 3.71 -7.94
CA VAL A 654 -30.58 4.80 -8.93
C VAL A 654 -31.61 4.67 -10.04
N ILE A 655 -31.77 3.48 -10.63
CA ILE A 655 -32.81 3.21 -11.65
C ILE A 655 -34.20 3.55 -11.09
N ALA A 656 -34.51 3.13 -9.86
CA ALA A 656 -35.80 3.40 -9.23
C ALA A 656 -36.07 4.91 -8.98
N VAL A 657 -35.04 5.68 -8.59
CA VAL A 657 -35.14 7.14 -8.45
C VAL A 657 -35.30 7.79 -9.82
N LEU A 658 -34.54 7.37 -10.84
CA LEU A 658 -34.64 7.90 -12.20
C LEU A 658 -35.99 7.60 -12.87
N GLN A 659 -36.64 6.47 -12.57
CA GLN A 659 -38.04 6.22 -12.94
C GLN A 659 -38.99 7.31 -12.42
N LEU A 660 -38.74 7.87 -11.22
CA LEU A 660 -39.54 8.97 -10.66
C LEU A 660 -39.15 10.34 -11.22
N VAL A 661 -37.89 10.54 -11.63
CA VAL A 661 -37.46 11.70 -12.42
C VAL A 661 -38.18 11.72 -13.77
N GLU A 662 -38.22 10.57 -14.45
CA GLU A 662 -38.98 10.37 -15.70
C GLU A 662 -40.48 10.65 -15.60
N GLN A 663 -41.05 10.51 -14.40
CA GLN A 663 -42.46 10.79 -14.09
C GLN A 663 -42.67 12.25 -13.63
N GLY A 664 -41.62 13.08 -13.58
CA GLY A 664 -41.68 14.45 -13.05
C GLY A 664 -41.97 14.54 -11.55
N LYS A 665 -41.81 13.44 -10.80
CA LYS A 665 -42.08 13.35 -9.35
C LYS A 665 -40.85 13.72 -8.51
N ILE A 666 -39.66 13.56 -9.07
CA ILE A 666 -38.39 13.94 -8.44
C ILE A 666 -37.64 14.87 -9.41
N PRO A 667 -37.49 16.17 -9.11
CA PRO A 667 -36.53 17.02 -9.80
C PRO A 667 -35.10 16.68 -9.33
N LEU A 668 -34.16 16.51 -10.27
CA LEU A 668 -32.77 16.18 -9.94
C LEU A 668 -32.03 17.33 -9.26
N ASP A 669 -32.25 18.56 -9.73
CA ASP A 669 -31.42 19.73 -9.46
C ASP A 669 -32.09 20.78 -8.54
N ASP A 670 -33.29 20.48 -8.03
CA ASP A 670 -34.03 21.33 -7.09
C ASP A 670 -33.70 20.93 -5.64
N ALA A 671 -32.94 21.77 -4.94
CA ALA A 671 -32.63 21.56 -3.53
C ALA A 671 -33.80 21.90 -2.59
N ALA A 672 -34.71 22.79 -2.99
CA ALA A 672 -35.90 23.12 -2.20
C ALA A 672 -36.88 21.93 -2.17
N PHE A 673 -36.90 21.09 -3.22
CA PHE A 673 -37.56 19.78 -3.18
C PHE A 673 -36.95 18.86 -2.13
N VAL A 674 -35.62 18.70 -2.10
CA VAL A 674 -34.94 17.87 -1.08
C VAL A 674 -35.25 18.39 0.33
N LYS A 675 -35.12 19.70 0.55
CA LYS A 675 -35.44 20.37 1.81
C LYS A 675 -36.89 20.19 2.26
N LYS A 676 -37.83 20.11 1.32
CA LYS A 676 -39.26 19.86 1.60
C LYS A 676 -39.55 18.39 1.96
N VAL A 677 -38.83 17.44 1.36
CA VAL A 677 -39.07 15.99 1.54
C VAL A 677 -38.25 15.42 2.70
N MET A 678 -37.04 15.94 2.90
CA MET A 678 -36.08 15.56 3.93
C MET A 678 -35.39 16.80 4.54
N PRO A 679 -36.12 17.64 5.30
CA PRO A 679 -35.53 18.81 5.97
C PRO A 679 -34.35 18.45 6.88
N GLU A 680 -34.36 17.25 7.47
CA GLU A 680 -33.28 16.72 8.31
C GLU A 680 -31.97 16.40 7.56
N ILE A 681 -31.96 16.50 6.22
CA ILE A 681 -30.74 16.54 5.39
C ILE A 681 -30.23 17.99 5.27
N SER A 682 -31.12 18.94 4.96
CA SER A 682 -30.76 20.35 4.76
C SER A 682 -30.35 21.08 6.05
N GLU A 683 -30.71 20.55 7.22
CA GLU A 683 -30.31 21.07 8.54
C GLU A 683 -29.00 20.45 9.06
N LYS A 684 -28.38 19.52 8.32
CA LYS A 684 -27.12 18.87 8.74
C LYS A 684 -25.95 19.83 8.78
N LYS A 685 -25.09 19.63 9.77
CA LYS A 685 -23.76 20.23 9.84
C LYS A 685 -22.74 19.39 9.06
N VAL A 686 -21.71 20.07 8.58
CA VAL A 686 -20.53 19.50 7.91
C VAL A 686 -19.36 19.44 8.89
N PHE A 687 -18.72 18.30 9.03
CA PHE A 687 -17.63 18.03 9.95
C PHE A 687 -16.35 17.72 9.18
N GLU A 688 -15.75 18.76 8.59
CA GLU A 688 -14.62 18.60 7.64
C GLU A 688 -13.33 18.10 8.32
N ASP A 689 -13.22 18.32 9.63
CA ASP A 689 -12.20 17.79 10.55
C ASP A 689 -12.68 16.56 11.36
N GLY A 690 -13.93 16.12 11.18
CA GLY A 690 -14.58 15.06 11.95
C GLY A 690 -15.06 15.46 13.36
N VAL A 691 -14.94 16.74 13.77
CA VAL A 691 -15.22 17.21 15.14
C VAL A 691 -16.08 18.48 15.19
N ASN A 692 -15.76 19.50 14.40
CA ASN A 692 -16.41 20.81 14.43
C ASN A 692 -17.46 20.96 13.32
N GLY A 693 -18.73 20.80 13.67
CA GLY A 693 -19.84 20.90 12.72
C GLY A 693 -20.15 22.34 12.27
N VAL A 694 -19.77 22.71 11.05
CA VAL A 694 -20.11 23.99 10.38
C VAL A 694 -21.41 23.89 9.56
N PRO A 695 -22.05 24.99 9.13
CA PRO A 695 -23.22 24.96 8.25
C PRO A 695 -22.92 24.44 6.84
N GLN A 696 -23.97 24.04 6.10
CA GLN A 696 -23.89 23.81 4.65
C GLN A 696 -23.79 25.15 3.90
N GLU A 697 -22.83 25.26 2.96
CA GLU A 697 -22.70 26.39 2.04
C GLU A 697 -23.68 26.32 0.86
N LYS A 698 -24.07 25.10 0.45
CA LYS A 698 -25.01 24.81 -0.64
C LYS A 698 -26.01 23.78 -0.17
N GLU A 699 -27.26 23.91 -0.57
CA GLU A 699 -28.30 22.93 -0.26
C GLU A 699 -28.16 21.68 -1.15
N ILE A 700 -28.34 20.49 -0.57
CA ILE A 700 -28.20 19.20 -1.26
C ILE A 700 -29.30 19.00 -2.32
N THR A 701 -28.92 18.57 -3.52
CA THR A 701 -29.85 18.13 -4.59
C THR A 701 -29.89 16.61 -4.74
N VAL A 702 -30.89 16.07 -5.45
CA VAL A 702 -30.95 14.63 -5.74
C VAL A 702 -29.82 14.20 -6.68
N ARG A 703 -29.40 15.06 -7.63
CA ARG A 703 -28.20 14.81 -8.46
C ARG A 703 -26.98 14.54 -7.58
N MET A 704 -26.74 15.36 -6.54
CA MET A 704 -25.61 15.17 -5.64
C MET A 704 -25.68 13.85 -4.87
N LEU A 705 -26.88 13.38 -4.51
CA LEU A 705 -27.07 12.09 -3.83
C LEU A 705 -26.78 10.89 -4.74
N LEU A 706 -27.19 10.95 -6.02
CA LEU A 706 -26.92 9.88 -7.00
C LEU A 706 -25.47 9.91 -7.52
N ALA A 707 -24.86 11.09 -7.58
CA ALA A 707 -23.49 11.32 -8.06
C ALA A 707 -22.40 11.25 -6.97
N HIS A 708 -22.76 10.94 -5.72
CA HIS A 708 -21.81 10.87 -4.59
C HIS A 708 -21.10 12.21 -4.28
N THR A 709 -21.73 13.35 -4.55
CA THR A 709 -21.19 14.70 -4.28
C THR A 709 -21.97 15.46 -3.21
N ALA A 710 -22.92 14.83 -2.50
CA ALA A 710 -23.70 15.50 -1.44
C ALA A 710 -22.94 15.69 -0.12
N GLY A 711 -21.75 15.09 0.05
CA GLY A 711 -20.88 15.30 1.21
C GLY A 711 -20.96 14.22 2.30
N PHE A 712 -21.74 13.15 2.12
CA PHE A 712 -21.74 12.00 3.02
C PHE A 712 -20.61 11.02 2.69
N GLY A 713 -19.90 10.53 3.72
CA GLY A 713 -18.92 9.44 3.66
C GLY A 713 -19.44 8.11 4.24
N TYR A 714 -18.53 7.15 4.41
CA TYR A 714 -18.71 5.88 5.12
C TYR A 714 -17.58 5.73 6.16
N GLY A 715 -17.88 5.39 7.42
CA GLY A 715 -16.91 5.28 8.52
C GLY A 715 -15.95 4.10 8.46
N PHE A 716 -16.10 3.22 7.47
CA PHE A 716 -15.08 2.22 7.13
C PHE A 716 -14.07 2.70 6.07
N PHE A 717 -14.33 3.84 5.40
CA PHE A 717 -13.40 4.53 4.50
C PHE A 717 -12.85 5.81 5.12
N ASP A 718 -13.71 6.75 5.54
CA ASP A 718 -13.33 8.07 6.05
C ASP A 718 -13.38 8.11 7.59
N PRO A 719 -12.25 8.32 8.29
CA PRO A 719 -12.20 8.33 9.75
C PRO A 719 -12.92 9.52 10.40
N ARG A 720 -13.37 10.52 9.61
CA ARG A 720 -14.19 11.64 10.10
C ARG A 720 -15.64 11.26 10.34
N VAL A 721 -16.12 10.14 9.76
CA VAL A 721 -17.48 9.65 9.96
C VAL A 721 -17.55 8.86 11.28
N GLN A 722 -18.11 9.49 12.31
CA GLN A 722 -18.33 8.87 13.62
C GLN A 722 -19.47 7.82 13.55
N ASN A 723 -19.12 6.56 13.28
CA ASN A 723 -20.09 5.47 13.06
C ASN A 723 -20.65 4.80 14.34
N GLY A 724 -20.27 5.28 15.53
CA GLY A 724 -20.80 4.77 16.81
C GLY A 724 -20.48 3.31 17.15
N GLY A 725 -19.59 2.64 16.41
CA GLY A 725 -19.30 1.21 16.54
C GLY A 725 -20.13 0.29 15.63
N ILE A 726 -20.93 0.85 14.72
CA ILE A 726 -21.60 0.10 13.66
C ILE A 726 -20.56 -0.26 12.57
N GLU A 727 -20.48 -1.54 12.16
CA GLU A 727 -19.50 -1.97 11.13
C GLU A 727 -19.74 -1.26 9.78
N VAL A 728 -21.00 -1.13 9.35
CA VAL A 728 -21.41 -0.38 8.15
C VAL A 728 -22.76 0.29 8.40
N GLU A 729 -22.87 1.56 8.04
CA GLU A 729 -24.03 2.42 8.27
C GLU A 729 -25.33 1.86 7.68
N GLY A 730 -26.41 1.91 8.46
CA GLY A 730 -27.75 1.43 8.07
C GLY A 730 -27.93 -0.09 8.09
N MET A 731 -26.95 -0.87 8.56
CA MET A 731 -27.05 -2.34 8.68
C MET A 731 -27.74 -2.85 9.95
N ASP A 732 -27.79 -2.02 10.99
CA ASP A 732 -28.57 -2.24 12.20
C ASP A 732 -30.09 -2.19 11.94
N GLY A 733 -30.50 -1.42 10.93
CA GLY A 733 -31.89 -1.17 10.57
C GLY A 733 -32.49 0.05 11.26
N ASP A 734 -31.72 0.79 12.07
CA ASP A 734 -32.21 1.97 12.80
C ASP A 734 -32.21 3.20 11.88
N LYS A 735 -33.41 3.49 11.37
CA LYS A 735 -33.69 4.64 10.52
C LYS A 735 -33.41 5.97 11.24
N ASP A 736 -33.63 6.05 12.55
CA ASP A 736 -33.38 7.27 13.32
C ASP A 736 -31.91 7.43 13.66
N ALA A 737 -31.12 6.35 13.82
CA ALA A 737 -29.66 6.44 13.91
C ALA A 737 -29.06 6.88 12.57
N PHE A 738 -29.47 6.25 11.47
CA PHE A 738 -29.04 6.61 10.12
C PHE A 738 -29.36 8.07 9.76
N LEU A 739 -30.57 8.55 10.08
CA LEU A 739 -30.95 9.96 9.84
C LEU A 739 -30.10 10.97 10.64
N LYS A 740 -29.33 10.54 11.66
CA LYS A 740 -28.39 11.40 12.41
C LYS A 740 -26.98 11.47 11.82
N LEU A 741 -26.65 10.69 10.79
CA LEU A 741 -25.33 10.72 10.15
C LEU A 741 -24.99 12.13 9.63
N ASN A 742 -23.74 12.55 9.84
CA ASN A 742 -23.25 13.87 9.49
C ASN A 742 -22.69 13.93 8.06
N LEU A 743 -22.58 15.15 7.53
CA LEU A 743 -21.78 15.43 6.34
C LEU A 743 -20.31 15.58 6.77
N VAL A 744 -19.38 15.16 5.91
CA VAL A 744 -17.92 15.29 6.14
C VAL A 744 -17.24 16.21 5.12
N ASN A 745 -17.96 16.66 4.09
CA ASN A 745 -17.51 17.72 3.17
C ASN A 745 -18.71 18.60 2.75
N GLN A 746 -18.47 19.83 2.31
CA GLN A 746 -19.52 20.70 1.79
C GLN A 746 -20.25 20.08 0.57
N PRO A 747 -21.59 20.19 0.45
CA PRO A 747 -22.33 19.69 -0.71
C PRO A 747 -21.83 20.28 -2.04
N GLY A 748 -21.45 19.42 -2.97
CA GLY A 748 -20.90 19.81 -4.27
C GLY A 748 -19.53 20.51 -4.18
N SER A 749 -18.67 20.14 -3.22
CA SER A 749 -17.27 20.55 -3.16
C SER A 749 -16.30 19.53 -3.80
N LYS A 750 -16.55 18.23 -3.59
CA LYS A 750 -15.87 17.09 -4.22
C LYS A 750 -16.75 15.83 -4.17
N TRP A 751 -16.31 14.77 -4.84
CA TRP A 751 -16.82 13.41 -4.70
C TRP A 751 -16.44 12.79 -3.34
N GLU A 752 -17.36 12.04 -2.73
CA GLU A 752 -17.15 11.30 -1.48
C GLU A 752 -17.93 9.97 -1.45
N TYR A 753 -17.27 8.87 -1.08
CA TYR A 753 -17.93 7.57 -1.05
C TYR A 753 -18.64 7.33 0.29
N GLY A 754 -19.98 7.35 0.26
CA GLY A 754 -20.81 7.32 1.45
C GLY A 754 -22.26 6.96 1.21
N VAL A 755 -23.07 7.13 2.26
CA VAL A 755 -24.51 6.78 2.34
C VAL A 755 -25.46 7.62 1.43
N ASN A 756 -24.92 8.32 0.43
CA ASN A 756 -25.65 9.24 -0.45
C ASN A 756 -26.87 8.58 -1.15
N VAL A 757 -26.69 7.36 -1.67
CA VAL A 757 -27.76 6.63 -2.40
C VAL A 757 -28.83 6.05 -1.46
N ASP A 758 -28.49 5.78 -0.19
CA ASP A 758 -29.47 5.37 0.82
C ASP A 758 -30.49 6.49 1.09
N PHE A 759 -30.02 7.75 1.21
CA PHE A 759 -30.91 8.92 1.32
C PHE A 759 -31.77 9.12 0.06
N ALA A 760 -31.25 8.86 -1.14
CA ALA A 760 -32.06 8.89 -2.36
C ALA A 760 -33.18 7.82 -2.34
N GLY A 761 -32.91 6.65 -1.76
CA GLY A 761 -33.92 5.64 -1.43
C GLY A 761 -34.99 6.15 -0.46
N LEU A 762 -34.60 6.87 0.60
CA LEU A 762 -35.55 7.47 1.56
C LEU A 762 -36.43 8.57 0.93
N ILE A 763 -35.91 9.34 -0.03
CA ILE A 763 -36.71 10.27 -0.84
C ILE A 763 -37.76 9.50 -1.66
N LEU A 764 -37.37 8.41 -2.31
CA LEU A 764 -38.29 7.54 -3.05
C LEU A 764 -39.41 6.99 -2.16
N GLU A 765 -39.10 6.53 -0.94
CA GLU A 765 -40.12 6.05 0.00
C GLU A 765 -41.13 7.16 0.37
N ARG A 766 -40.64 8.36 0.71
CA ARG A 766 -41.49 9.51 1.07
C ARG A 766 -42.36 10.02 -0.07
N ILE A 767 -41.88 9.91 -1.32
CA ILE A 767 -42.61 10.35 -2.52
C ILE A 767 -43.63 9.32 -3.02
N THR A 768 -43.38 8.02 -2.78
CA THR A 768 -44.24 6.95 -3.30
C THR A 768 -45.19 6.34 -2.28
N GLY A 769 -44.89 6.47 -0.97
CA GLY A 769 -45.58 5.75 0.09
C GLY A 769 -45.30 4.24 0.10
N GLN A 770 -44.38 3.76 -0.73
CA GLN A 770 -43.92 2.36 -0.76
C GLN A 770 -42.58 2.24 -0.05
N THR A 771 -42.31 1.09 0.57
CA THR A 771 -40.96 0.73 1.01
C THR A 771 -40.05 0.47 -0.19
N LEU A 772 -38.76 0.77 -0.08
CA LEU A 772 -37.83 0.73 -1.22
C LEU A 772 -37.85 -0.64 -1.92
N GLY A 773 -37.72 -1.74 -1.20
CA GLY A 773 -37.74 -3.10 -1.74
C GLY A 773 -39.06 -3.48 -2.43
N SER A 774 -40.20 -2.95 -1.96
CA SER A 774 -41.50 -3.13 -2.62
C SER A 774 -41.56 -2.39 -3.96
N TYR A 775 -41.00 -1.17 -4.02
CA TYR A 775 -40.85 -0.43 -5.27
C TYR A 775 -39.89 -1.15 -6.25
N LEU A 776 -38.72 -1.61 -5.78
CA LEU A 776 -37.78 -2.37 -6.62
C LEU A 776 -38.44 -3.64 -7.19
N GLN A 777 -39.20 -4.38 -6.37
CA GLN A 777 -39.88 -5.60 -6.82
C GLN A 777 -40.97 -5.30 -7.86
N SER A 778 -41.76 -4.24 -7.68
CA SER A 778 -42.89 -3.93 -8.55
C SER A 778 -42.51 -3.20 -9.83
N HIS A 779 -41.55 -2.26 -9.81
CA HIS A 779 -41.19 -1.40 -10.94
C HIS A 779 -39.90 -1.79 -11.67
N ILE A 780 -39.10 -2.73 -11.13
CA ILE A 780 -37.87 -3.21 -11.80
C ILE A 780 -37.87 -4.74 -11.90
N PHE A 781 -37.90 -5.47 -10.78
CA PHE A 781 -37.70 -6.92 -10.80
C PHE A 781 -38.82 -7.68 -11.52
N THR A 782 -40.08 -7.40 -11.21
CA THR A 782 -41.22 -8.05 -11.87
C THR A 782 -41.25 -7.80 -13.39
N PRO A 783 -41.10 -6.55 -13.89
CA PRO A 783 -40.95 -6.28 -15.33
C PRO A 783 -39.81 -7.06 -16.02
N LEU A 784 -38.68 -7.26 -15.34
CA LEU A 784 -37.53 -8.02 -15.86
C LEU A 784 -37.67 -9.56 -15.73
N GLY A 785 -38.76 -10.06 -15.15
CA GLY A 785 -38.92 -11.49 -14.86
C GLY A 785 -37.97 -11.98 -13.76
N ILE A 786 -37.69 -11.15 -12.76
CA ILE A 786 -36.93 -11.47 -11.54
C ILE A 786 -37.92 -11.68 -10.39
N SER A 787 -37.86 -12.87 -9.76
CA SER A 787 -38.67 -13.22 -8.59
C SER A 787 -38.06 -12.71 -7.28
N THR A 788 -38.85 -12.70 -6.21
CA THR A 788 -38.39 -12.48 -4.83
C THR A 788 -37.39 -13.54 -4.32
N THR A 789 -37.28 -14.67 -5.00
CA THR A 789 -36.25 -15.70 -4.79
C THR A 789 -35.00 -15.49 -5.65
N GLY A 790 -35.04 -14.56 -6.60
CA GLY A 790 -33.94 -14.16 -7.48
C GLY A 790 -33.23 -12.88 -7.01
N ALA A 791 -34.00 -11.88 -6.56
CA ALA A 791 -33.49 -10.70 -5.86
C ALA A 791 -34.49 -10.23 -4.78
N SER A 792 -34.00 -9.84 -3.61
CA SER A 792 -34.82 -9.27 -2.52
C SER A 792 -33.93 -8.53 -1.51
N MET A 793 -34.48 -7.53 -0.81
CA MET A 793 -33.82 -6.95 0.37
C MET A 793 -33.97 -7.84 1.63
N PHE A 794 -34.96 -8.72 1.63
CA PHE A 794 -35.20 -9.72 2.68
C PHE A 794 -35.39 -11.10 2.04
N PRO A 795 -34.31 -11.90 1.89
CA PRO A 795 -34.41 -13.26 1.36
C PRO A 795 -35.18 -14.16 2.33
N SER A 796 -36.11 -14.97 1.82
CA SER A 796 -36.90 -15.91 2.63
C SER A 796 -36.03 -16.95 3.35
N LYS A 797 -36.53 -17.60 4.41
CA LYS A 797 -35.76 -18.64 5.13
C LYS A 797 -35.39 -19.87 4.27
N GLU A 798 -36.09 -20.11 3.16
CA GLU A 798 -35.65 -21.08 2.14
C GLU A 798 -34.54 -20.51 1.26
N THR A 799 -34.69 -19.26 0.80
CA THR A 799 -33.66 -18.52 0.03
C THR A 799 -32.34 -18.41 0.79
N GLN A 800 -32.40 -18.22 2.11
CA GLN A 800 -31.23 -18.11 2.99
C GLN A 800 -30.41 -19.41 3.08
N LYS A 801 -30.96 -20.57 2.72
CA LYS A 801 -30.20 -21.84 2.66
C LYS A 801 -29.19 -21.88 1.51
N HIS A 802 -29.37 -21.03 0.49
CA HIS A 802 -28.47 -20.91 -0.64
C HIS A 802 -27.63 -19.61 -0.58
N LEU A 803 -27.58 -18.95 0.57
CA LEU A 803 -26.76 -17.76 0.77
C LEU A 803 -25.29 -18.16 0.88
N ALA A 804 -24.44 -17.61 0.01
CA ALA A 804 -22.99 -17.76 0.13
C ALA A 804 -22.48 -17.25 1.49
N HIS A 805 -21.61 -18.02 2.14
CA HIS A 805 -21.07 -17.68 3.46
C HIS A 805 -20.14 -16.48 3.37
N LEU A 806 -20.15 -15.59 4.38
CA LEU A 806 -19.26 -14.44 4.42
C LEU A 806 -17.90 -14.83 4.98
N HIS A 807 -16.82 -14.42 4.32
CA HIS A 807 -15.45 -14.75 4.71
C HIS A 807 -14.66 -13.53 5.17
N GLN A 808 -13.66 -13.76 6.02
CA GLN A 808 -12.59 -12.81 6.31
C GLN A 808 -11.26 -13.38 5.81
N ARG A 809 -10.50 -12.60 5.04
CA ARG A 809 -9.08 -12.87 4.78
C ARG A 809 -8.21 -12.10 5.77
N SER A 810 -7.22 -12.78 6.35
CA SER A 810 -6.19 -12.16 7.18
C SER A 810 -5.07 -11.53 6.35
N THR A 811 -4.25 -10.69 7.00
CA THR A 811 -2.99 -10.17 6.43
C THR A 811 -2.00 -11.28 6.03
N SER A 812 -2.08 -12.47 6.66
CA SER A 812 -1.33 -13.67 6.26
C SER A 812 -1.91 -14.40 5.03
N GLY A 813 -2.94 -13.85 4.37
CA GLY A 813 -3.61 -14.43 3.21
C GLY A 813 -4.60 -15.57 3.52
N THR A 814 -4.70 -15.99 4.79
CA THR A 814 -5.56 -17.07 5.25
C THR A 814 -7.03 -16.65 5.19
N LEU A 815 -7.87 -17.47 4.57
CA LEU A 815 -9.31 -17.25 4.48
C LEU A 815 -10.04 -18.06 5.57
N LYS A 816 -11.03 -17.47 6.21
CA LYS A 816 -11.92 -18.12 7.20
C LYS A 816 -13.35 -17.63 7.02
N GLU A 817 -14.34 -18.39 7.49
CA GLU A 817 -15.71 -17.90 7.58
C GLU A 817 -15.86 -16.88 8.72
N ARG A 818 -16.84 -15.98 8.61
CA ARG A 818 -17.24 -15.02 9.65
C ARG A 818 -18.77 -14.85 9.70
N PRO A 819 -19.33 -14.41 10.83
CA PRO A 819 -20.73 -13.97 10.88
C PRO A 819 -21.04 -12.91 9.82
N HIS A 820 -22.21 -13.02 9.19
CA HIS A 820 -22.66 -12.12 8.13
C HIS A 820 -23.01 -10.74 8.70
N ILE A 821 -22.41 -9.66 8.19
CA ILE A 821 -22.60 -8.32 8.80
C ILE A 821 -24.05 -7.81 8.72
N PHE A 822 -24.76 -8.09 7.63
CA PHE A 822 -26.18 -7.75 7.46
C PHE A 822 -27.15 -8.73 8.18
N THR A 823 -26.72 -9.37 9.28
CA THR A 823 -27.53 -10.30 10.08
C THR A 823 -28.88 -9.71 10.56
N PRO A 824 -28.98 -8.43 10.97
CA PRO A 824 -30.26 -7.85 11.37
C PRO A 824 -31.33 -7.96 10.28
N SER A 825 -31.03 -7.65 9.02
CA SER A 825 -31.96 -7.84 7.89
C SER A 825 -32.37 -9.30 7.70
N LEU A 826 -31.39 -10.24 7.75
CA LEU A 826 -31.63 -11.68 7.61
C LEU A 826 -32.57 -12.27 8.70
N SER A 827 -32.78 -11.55 9.81
CA SER A 827 -33.72 -11.92 10.88
C SER A 827 -35.14 -11.37 10.71
N GLN A 828 -35.38 -10.40 9.81
CA GLN A 828 -36.71 -9.83 9.57
C GLN A 828 -37.57 -10.82 8.76
N THR A 829 -38.53 -11.46 9.42
CA THR A 829 -39.31 -12.59 8.87
C THR A 829 -40.79 -12.30 8.64
N THR A 830 -41.33 -11.23 9.21
CA THR A 830 -42.70 -10.77 8.96
C THR A 830 -42.70 -9.47 8.15
N GLN A 831 -43.79 -9.20 7.44
CA GLN A 831 -43.93 -7.94 6.70
C GLN A 831 -43.83 -6.72 7.63
N GLU A 832 -44.45 -6.77 8.81
CA GLU A 832 -44.40 -5.70 9.81
C GLU A 832 -42.96 -5.41 10.31
N GLN A 833 -42.12 -6.45 10.41
CA GLN A 833 -40.69 -6.31 10.71
C GLN A 833 -39.95 -5.62 9.55
N GLN A 834 -40.20 -6.07 8.32
CA GLN A 834 -39.53 -5.59 7.10
C GLN A 834 -39.94 -4.15 6.73
N ASP A 835 -41.17 -3.74 7.04
CA ASP A 835 -41.67 -2.37 6.83
C ASP A 835 -41.13 -1.38 7.88
N LYS A 836 -40.71 -1.86 9.06
CA LYS A 836 -40.09 -1.05 10.12
C LYS A 836 -38.57 -0.97 9.99
N PHE A 837 -37.93 -1.98 9.42
CA PHE A 837 -36.48 -2.05 9.21
C PHE A 837 -36.03 -1.05 8.12
N MET A 838 -34.92 -0.32 8.33
CA MET A 838 -34.40 0.57 7.30
C MET A 838 -33.91 -0.20 6.06
N GLN A 839 -34.55 0.04 4.91
CA GLN A 839 -34.22 -0.62 3.65
C GLN A 839 -33.09 0.15 2.92
N SER A 840 -31.84 -0.23 3.20
CA SER A 840 -30.63 0.41 2.65
C SER A 840 -30.60 0.36 1.10
N GLY A 841 -30.74 1.53 0.47
CA GLY A 841 -30.58 1.69 -0.98
C GLY A 841 -29.13 1.65 -1.47
N GLY A 842 -28.16 1.77 -0.56
CA GLY A 842 -26.73 1.71 -0.84
C GLY A 842 -26.09 0.35 -0.59
N ALA A 843 -26.75 -0.58 0.13
CA ALA A 843 -26.17 -1.89 0.49
C ALA A 843 -27.17 -3.06 0.65
N GLY A 844 -28.48 -2.82 0.60
CA GLY A 844 -29.48 -3.75 1.16
C GLY A 844 -29.93 -4.97 0.34
N LEU A 845 -29.53 -5.12 -0.94
CA LEU A 845 -29.99 -6.26 -1.75
C LEU A 845 -29.18 -7.55 -1.52
N PHE A 846 -29.92 -8.65 -1.58
CA PHE A 846 -29.44 -9.99 -1.89
C PHE A 846 -29.91 -10.38 -3.29
N ALA A 847 -29.04 -10.98 -4.11
CA ALA A 847 -29.39 -11.39 -5.46
C ALA A 847 -28.58 -12.59 -5.96
N LYS A 848 -29.13 -13.28 -6.95
CA LYS A 848 -28.42 -14.27 -7.78
C LYS A 848 -27.74 -13.55 -8.95
N PRO A 849 -26.48 -13.86 -9.33
CA PRO A 849 -25.81 -13.25 -10.48
C PRO A 849 -26.62 -13.32 -11.78
N GLY A 850 -27.22 -14.49 -12.07
CA GLY A 850 -28.04 -14.71 -13.27
C GLY A 850 -29.38 -13.96 -13.30
N GLU A 851 -29.80 -13.38 -12.17
CA GLU A 851 -30.96 -12.50 -12.08
C GLU A 851 -30.53 -11.03 -12.20
N TYR A 852 -29.41 -10.66 -11.57
CA TYR A 852 -28.86 -9.31 -11.65
C TYR A 852 -28.42 -8.94 -13.09
N VAL A 853 -27.86 -9.88 -13.87
CA VAL A 853 -27.51 -9.62 -15.28
C VAL A 853 -28.71 -9.28 -16.17
N LYS A 854 -29.95 -9.62 -15.78
CA LYS A 854 -31.15 -9.17 -16.52
C LYS A 854 -31.34 -7.64 -16.43
N ILE A 855 -30.98 -7.04 -15.29
CA ILE A 855 -30.97 -5.58 -15.09
C ILE A 855 -29.93 -4.96 -16.02
N LEU A 856 -28.74 -5.55 -16.07
CA LEU A 856 -27.64 -5.09 -16.92
C LEU A 856 -27.97 -5.22 -18.42
N ALA A 857 -28.59 -6.33 -18.83
CA ALA A 857 -29.06 -6.55 -20.19
C ALA A 857 -30.14 -5.53 -20.62
N ALA A 858 -30.97 -5.03 -19.70
CA ALA A 858 -31.90 -3.95 -20.00
C ALA A 858 -31.18 -2.60 -20.24
N LEU A 859 -30.07 -2.33 -19.54
CA LEU A 859 -29.24 -1.14 -19.79
C LEU A 859 -28.46 -1.23 -21.12
N LEU A 860 -28.02 -2.42 -21.53
CA LEU A 860 -27.49 -2.66 -22.88
C LEU A 860 -28.51 -2.32 -23.98
N ASN A 861 -29.81 -2.43 -23.67
CA ASN A 861 -30.94 -2.23 -24.59
C ASN A 861 -31.73 -0.95 -24.32
N ASP A 862 -31.04 0.11 -23.89
CA ASP A 862 -31.63 1.45 -23.79
C ASP A 862 -32.91 1.48 -22.91
N GLY A 863 -32.89 0.66 -21.85
CA GLY A 863 -33.92 0.54 -20.81
C GLY A 863 -35.00 -0.53 -21.06
N VAL A 864 -34.84 -1.37 -22.10
CA VAL A 864 -35.80 -2.44 -22.46
C VAL A 864 -35.24 -3.82 -22.14
N SER A 865 -36.03 -4.66 -21.48
CA SER A 865 -35.71 -6.07 -21.25
C SER A 865 -35.67 -6.87 -22.55
N PRO A 866 -34.54 -7.50 -22.93
CA PRO A 866 -34.50 -8.36 -24.12
C PRO A 866 -35.28 -9.68 -23.94
N SER A 867 -35.56 -10.10 -22.69
CA SER A 867 -36.27 -11.36 -22.38
C SER A 867 -37.78 -11.20 -22.20
N THR A 868 -38.26 -10.05 -21.71
CA THR A 868 -39.69 -9.78 -21.47
C THR A 868 -40.29 -8.70 -22.38
N GLY A 869 -39.46 -7.88 -23.04
CA GLY A 869 -39.90 -6.74 -23.84
C GLY A 869 -40.35 -5.51 -23.03
N GLU A 870 -40.46 -5.64 -21.70
CA GLU A 870 -40.86 -4.57 -20.80
C GLU A 870 -39.79 -3.48 -20.66
N ARG A 871 -40.23 -2.24 -20.42
CA ARG A 871 -39.35 -1.07 -20.28
C ARG A 871 -39.23 -0.63 -18.82
N ILE A 872 -38.00 -0.62 -18.30
CA ILE A 872 -37.70 -0.08 -16.96
C ILE A 872 -37.25 1.38 -16.97
N LEU A 873 -36.67 1.88 -18.07
CA LEU A 873 -36.27 3.29 -18.26
C LEU A 873 -36.44 3.70 -19.73
N LYS A 874 -36.56 5.00 -20.01
CA LYS A 874 -36.41 5.59 -21.35
C LYS A 874 -34.94 5.58 -21.80
N LYS A 875 -34.71 5.67 -23.11
CA LYS A 875 -33.34 5.69 -23.66
C LYS A 875 -32.56 6.89 -23.11
N GLU A 876 -33.18 8.07 -23.15
CA GLU A 876 -32.60 9.34 -22.74
C GLU A 876 -32.18 9.32 -21.26
N THR A 877 -32.91 8.54 -20.44
CA THR A 877 -32.62 8.35 -19.02
C THR A 877 -31.53 7.29 -18.77
N VAL A 878 -31.38 6.29 -19.64
CA VAL A 878 -30.22 5.38 -19.63
C VAL A 878 -28.95 6.07 -20.12
N ASP A 879 -29.08 7.01 -21.05
CA ASP A 879 -27.97 7.87 -21.49
C ASP A 879 -27.53 8.80 -20.34
N LEU A 880 -28.47 9.53 -19.71
CA LEU A 880 -28.23 10.34 -18.50
C LEU A 880 -27.65 9.52 -17.32
N LEU A 881 -28.09 8.28 -17.13
CA LEU A 881 -27.55 7.36 -16.11
C LEU A 881 -26.07 7.05 -16.35
N GLY A 882 -25.59 7.08 -17.60
CA GLY A 882 -24.19 6.88 -17.98
C GLY A 882 -23.34 8.15 -18.13
N GLU A 883 -23.92 9.35 -18.02
CA GLU A 883 -23.17 10.61 -18.11
C GLU A 883 -22.20 10.78 -16.92
N ASN A 884 -20.97 11.25 -17.19
CA ASN A 884 -20.02 11.61 -16.13
C ASN A 884 -20.49 12.85 -15.36
N GLN A 885 -20.84 12.66 -14.09
CA GLN A 885 -21.35 13.71 -13.21
C GLN A 885 -20.24 14.53 -12.52
N ILE A 886 -18.97 14.09 -12.62
CA ILE A 886 -17.80 14.76 -12.01
C ILE A 886 -16.67 15.06 -13.03
N PRO A 887 -16.95 15.68 -14.19
CA PRO A 887 -15.93 15.91 -15.23
C PRO A 887 -14.76 16.79 -14.77
N ASN A 888 -14.93 17.53 -13.67
CA ASN A 888 -13.90 18.38 -13.06
C ASN A 888 -12.98 17.64 -12.07
N GLU A 889 -13.26 16.37 -11.75
CA GLU A 889 -12.49 15.56 -10.79
C GLU A 889 -11.82 14.33 -11.45
N PRO A 890 -11.00 14.48 -12.51
CA PRO A 890 -10.49 13.38 -13.35
C PRO A 890 -9.52 12.40 -12.64
N ASN A 891 -9.26 12.59 -11.35
CA ASN A 891 -8.33 11.81 -10.53
C ASN A 891 -8.94 11.31 -9.20
N PHE A 892 -10.25 11.42 -9.01
CA PHE A 892 -10.93 11.27 -7.70
C PHE A 892 -10.59 9.96 -6.94
N ALA A 893 -10.27 8.87 -7.65
CA ALA A 893 -9.96 7.56 -7.07
C ALA A 893 -8.47 7.19 -7.12
N ARG A 894 -7.55 8.12 -7.44
CA ARG A 894 -6.10 7.82 -7.55
C ARG A 894 -5.35 7.84 -6.22
N SER A 895 -5.65 8.78 -5.34
CA SER A 895 -4.82 9.12 -4.17
C SER A 895 -5.60 9.16 -2.85
N GLY A 896 -6.63 8.31 -2.71
CA GLY A 896 -7.40 8.21 -1.47
C GLY A 896 -6.56 7.72 -0.28
N PRO A 897 -6.86 8.18 0.95
CA PRO A 897 -6.20 7.70 2.16
C PRO A 897 -6.45 6.19 2.40
N PRO A 898 -5.66 5.52 3.25
CA PRO A 898 -5.98 4.17 3.71
C PRO A 898 -7.35 4.15 4.41
N PRO A 899 -8.17 3.10 4.18
CA PRO A 899 -9.52 3.03 4.73
C PRO A 899 -9.51 2.96 6.26
N ALA A 900 -10.44 3.70 6.88
CA ALA A 900 -10.59 3.77 8.33
C ALA A 900 -10.80 2.41 9.02
N ASN A 901 -11.38 1.40 8.34
CA ASN A 901 -11.50 0.03 8.86
C ASN A 901 -10.86 -1.00 7.92
N PRO A 902 -9.60 -1.43 8.16
CA PRO A 902 -8.89 -2.38 7.31
C PRO A 902 -9.48 -3.81 7.33
N ASN A 903 -10.44 -4.12 8.20
CA ASN A 903 -11.17 -5.40 8.16
C ASN A 903 -12.27 -5.42 7.09
N LEU A 904 -12.71 -4.24 6.62
CA LEU A 904 -13.82 -4.10 5.67
C LEU A 904 -13.37 -3.66 4.28
N ALA A 905 -12.27 -2.91 4.17
CA ALA A 905 -11.64 -2.55 2.90
C ALA A 905 -10.11 -2.54 3.02
N ASN A 906 -9.41 -2.99 1.97
CA ASN A 906 -7.98 -2.78 1.79
C ASN A 906 -7.73 -1.37 1.24
N HIS A 907 -6.51 -0.85 1.42
CA HIS A 907 -6.08 0.31 0.64
C HIS A 907 -5.91 -0.11 -0.82
N ALA A 908 -6.73 0.46 -1.70
CA ALA A 908 -6.76 0.19 -3.14
C ALA A 908 -6.59 1.52 -3.91
N PRO A 909 -5.37 2.08 -3.97
CA PRO A 909 -5.10 3.28 -4.77
C PRO A 909 -5.31 2.95 -6.25
N GLU A 910 -5.97 3.85 -6.97
CA GLU A 910 -6.40 3.69 -8.36
C GLU A 910 -7.26 2.42 -8.61
N LEU A 911 -8.54 2.48 -8.20
CA LEU A 911 -9.54 1.39 -8.25
C LEU A 911 -9.63 0.60 -9.57
N TYR A 912 -9.21 1.19 -10.69
CA TYR A 912 -9.05 0.51 -11.97
C TYR A 912 -7.87 1.14 -12.73
N PRO A 913 -6.64 0.59 -12.57
CA PRO A 913 -5.42 1.22 -13.07
C PRO A 913 -5.30 1.09 -14.59
N GLN A 914 -4.89 2.18 -15.23
CA GLN A 914 -4.89 2.29 -16.70
C GLN A 914 -3.59 2.95 -17.19
N PRO A 915 -2.85 2.33 -18.13
CA PRO A 915 -1.61 2.90 -18.68
C PRO A 915 -1.81 4.32 -19.22
N GLY A 916 -0.93 5.25 -18.82
CA GLY A 916 -1.01 6.66 -19.23
C GLY A 916 -1.96 7.51 -18.38
N ASN A 917 -2.57 6.95 -17.33
CA ASN A 917 -3.39 7.64 -16.34
C ASN A 917 -4.53 8.50 -16.94
N PRO A 918 -5.40 7.94 -17.81
CA PRO A 918 -6.52 8.67 -18.40
C PRO A 918 -7.50 9.21 -17.34
N PRO A 919 -8.33 10.21 -17.69
CA PRO A 919 -9.36 10.75 -16.80
C PRO A 919 -10.29 9.66 -16.25
N GLN A 920 -10.54 9.71 -14.95
CA GLN A 920 -11.56 8.92 -14.27
C GLN A 920 -12.91 9.66 -14.32
N GLY A 921 -14.02 8.93 -14.18
CA GLY A 921 -15.35 9.54 -14.08
C GLY A 921 -16.29 8.74 -13.19
N TRP A 922 -17.40 9.38 -12.78
CA TRP A 922 -18.45 8.76 -11.98
C TRP A 922 -19.81 9.05 -12.60
N SER A 923 -20.61 8.01 -12.82
CA SER A 923 -21.97 8.09 -13.34
C SER A 923 -22.99 8.05 -12.19
N PHE A 924 -24.29 8.00 -12.49
CA PHE A 924 -25.26 7.71 -11.43
C PHE A 924 -25.15 6.24 -11.00
N GLY A 925 -24.57 6.02 -9.81
CA GLY A 925 -24.47 4.71 -9.15
C GLY A 925 -23.25 3.85 -9.48
N GLY A 926 -22.26 4.34 -10.23
CA GLY A 926 -21.05 3.57 -10.54
C GLY A 926 -19.91 4.37 -11.17
N PHE A 927 -18.76 3.72 -11.34
CA PHE A 927 -17.56 4.28 -11.94
C PHE A 927 -17.64 4.21 -13.47
N LEU A 928 -17.11 5.22 -14.16
CA LEU A 928 -16.98 5.25 -15.62
C LEU A 928 -15.55 4.98 -16.06
N THR A 929 -15.37 3.98 -16.91
CA THR A 929 -14.13 3.78 -17.67
C THR A 929 -14.19 4.68 -18.90
N ILE A 930 -13.76 5.94 -18.78
CA ILE A 930 -13.88 6.96 -19.85
C ILE A 930 -13.10 6.54 -21.11
N GLU A 931 -11.89 6.00 -20.94
CA GLU A 931 -11.08 5.43 -22.01
C GLU A 931 -11.23 3.90 -22.10
N GLU A 932 -10.73 3.28 -23.18
CA GLU A 932 -10.77 1.82 -23.32
C GLU A 932 -9.90 1.13 -22.27
N GLY A 933 -10.47 0.18 -21.54
CA GLY A 933 -9.82 -0.44 -20.38
C GLY A 933 -8.91 -1.62 -20.75
N PRO A 934 -7.89 -1.94 -19.93
CA PRO A 934 -6.93 -3.02 -20.21
C PRO A 934 -7.51 -4.44 -20.26
N THR A 935 -8.76 -4.65 -19.82
CA THR A 935 -9.48 -5.92 -20.05
C THR A 935 -10.08 -6.04 -21.46
N GLY A 936 -10.12 -4.95 -22.25
CA GLY A 936 -10.74 -4.91 -23.58
C GLY A 936 -12.13 -4.26 -23.60
N ARG A 937 -12.64 -3.83 -22.44
CA ARG A 937 -13.86 -3.01 -22.34
C ARG A 937 -13.71 -1.68 -23.10
N GLY A 938 -14.78 -1.26 -23.76
CA GLY A 938 -14.85 0.00 -24.49
C GLY A 938 -14.96 1.23 -23.59
N ARG A 939 -14.90 2.40 -24.23
CA ARG A 939 -15.13 3.71 -23.60
C ARG A 939 -16.52 3.81 -22.97
N ASP A 940 -16.61 4.69 -21.97
CA ASP A 940 -17.80 4.98 -21.16
C ASP A 940 -18.44 3.73 -20.52
N THR A 941 -17.65 2.67 -20.31
CA THR A 941 -18.12 1.44 -19.64
C THR A 941 -18.37 1.73 -18.16
N MET A 942 -19.64 1.62 -17.76
CA MET A 942 -20.07 1.68 -16.35
C MET A 942 -19.72 0.39 -15.62
N TRP A 943 -19.20 0.50 -14.41
CA TRP A 943 -18.96 -0.66 -13.54
C TRP A 943 -18.95 -0.24 -12.06
N TRP A 944 -19.26 -1.17 -11.17
CA TRP A 944 -19.01 -0.98 -9.74
C TRP A 944 -18.90 -2.31 -8.98
N LEU A 945 -18.60 -2.22 -7.69
CA LEU A 945 -18.38 -3.37 -6.81
C LEU A 945 -19.24 -3.35 -5.55
N GLY A 946 -19.44 -4.53 -4.98
CA GLY A 946 -20.00 -4.74 -3.66
C GLY A 946 -18.89 -4.96 -2.64
N LEU A 947 -19.09 -4.48 -1.41
CA LEU A 947 -18.14 -4.62 -0.30
C LEU A 947 -17.54 -6.04 -0.17
N PRO A 948 -18.32 -7.15 -0.23
CA PRO A 948 -17.77 -8.49 -0.05
C PRO A 948 -17.13 -9.06 -1.35
N ASN A 949 -16.55 -8.17 -2.19
CA ASN A 949 -15.93 -8.45 -3.49
C ASN A 949 -16.91 -9.07 -4.52
N CYS A 950 -18.12 -8.50 -4.65
CA CYS A 950 -18.94 -8.66 -5.86
C CYS A 950 -18.56 -7.61 -6.91
N PHE A 951 -18.72 -7.89 -8.20
CA PHE A 951 -18.40 -6.95 -9.29
C PHE A 951 -19.45 -6.99 -10.39
N TRP A 952 -19.76 -5.85 -11.02
CA TRP A 952 -20.57 -5.76 -12.23
C TRP A 952 -20.02 -4.74 -13.23
N TRP A 953 -20.26 -4.96 -14.52
CA TRP A 953 -20.00 -3.97 -15.58
C TRP A 953 -21.08 -4.01 -16.67
N VAL A 954 -21.24 -2.89 -17.38
CA VAL A 954 -22.13 -2.71 -18.54
C VAL A 954 -21.38 -1.93 -19.61
N ASP A 955 -20.93 -2.63 -20.65
CA ASP A 955 -20.30 -2.03 -21.83
C ASP A 955 -21.35 -1.93 -22.95
N ARG A 956 -21.96 -0.75 -23.07
CA ARG A 956 -22.95 -0.44 -24.11
C ARG A 956 -22.34 -0.31 -25.51
N ALA A 957 -21.02 -0.11 -25.61
CA ALA A 957 -20.31 0.08 -26.89
C ALA A 957 -19.93 -1.27 -27.53
N ARG A 958 -19.47 -2.23 -26.74
CA ARG A 958 -19.21 -3.63 -27.16
C ARG A 958 -20.47 -4.51 -27.06
N GLY A 959 -21.49 -4.08 -26.33
CA GLY A 959 -22.78 -4.77 -26.22
C GLY A 959 -22.76 -5.95 -25.25
N VAL A 960 -22.00 -5.83 -24.16
CA VAL A 960 -21.70 -6.92 -23.22
C VAL A 960 -21.83 -6.44 -21.78
N ALA A 961 -22.34 -7.29 -20.90
CA ALA A 961 -22.40 -7.02 -19.47
C ALA A 961 -22.16 -8.30 -18.67
N GLY A 962 -21.85 -8.17 -17.38
CA GLY A 962 -21.70 -9.33 -16.52
C GLY A 962 -21.60 -9.02 -15.02
N PHE A 963 -21.61 -10.09 -14.24
CA PHE A 963 -21.55 -10.07 -12.78
C PHE A 963 -20.63 -11.18 -12.26
N LEU A 964 -19.80 -10.87 -11.26
CA LEU A 964 -19.10 -11.85 -10.42
C LEU A 964 -19.61 -11.73 -8.98
N GLY A 965 -20.19 -12.81 -8.47
CA GLY A 965 -20.54 -12.98 -7.06
C GLY A 965 -19.45 -13.73 -6.32
N ALA A 966 -18.93 -13.12 -5.24
CA ALA A 966 -18.12 -13.75 -4.21
C ALA A 966 -18.55 -13.18 -2.83
N GLN A 967 -17.99 -13.70 -1.73
CA GLN A 967 -18.27 -13.21 -0.37
C GLN A 967 -17.00 -13.17 0.51
N VAL A 968 -16.13 -12.18 0.30
CA VAL A 968 -14.90 -11.97 1.11
C VAL A 968 -14.79 -10.54 1.58
N LEU A 969 -14.41 -10.35 2.85
CA LEU A 969 -13.87 -9.11 3.39
C LEU A 969 -12.38 -9.29 3.75
N PRO A 970 -11.55 -8.24 3.68
CA PRO A 970 -11.87 -6.90 3.23
C PRO A 970 -12.14 -6.79 1.72
N ASN A 971 -12.82 -5.72 1.31
CA ASN A 971 -12.92 -5.30 -0.09
C ASN A 971 -11.52 -5.02 -0.68
N GLY A 972 -11.32 -5.25 -1.97
CA GLY A 972 -9.97 -5.21 -2.55
C GLY A 972 -9.21 -6.52 -2.33
N ASP A 973 -9.89 -7.66 -2.38
CA ASP A 973 -9.27 -8.97 -2.13
C ASP A 973 -8.24 -9.32 -3.23
N PRO A 974 -6.98 -9.63 -2.87
CA PRO A 974 -5.89 -9.79 -3.83
C PRO A 974 -5.96 -11.08 -4.66
N LYS A 975 -6.95 -11.96 -4.44
CA LYS A 975 -7.23 -13.10 -5.32
C LYS A 975 -8.46 -12.87 -6.19
N LEU A 976 -9.52 -12.25 -5.66
CA LEU A 976 -10.76 -12.01 -6.39
C LEU A 976 -10.65 -10.89 -7.44
N PHE A 977 -9.88 -9.83 -7.19
CA PHE A 977 -9.64 -8.79 -8.22
C PHE A 977 -8.99 -9.36 -9.49
N PRO A 978 -7.89 -10.14 -9.42
CA PRO A 978 -7.34 -10.85 -10.57
C PRO A 978 -8.31 -11.84 -11.23
N ALA A 979 -9.12 -12.57 -10.44
CA ALA A 979 -10.12 -13.51 -10.96
C ALA A 979 -11.18 -12.79 -11.82
N TRP A 980 -11.73 -11.68 -11.32
CA TRP A 980 -12.65 -10.82 -12.07
C TRP A 980 -12.01 -10.25 -13.33
N PHE A 981 -10.82 -9.65 -13.20
CA PHE A 981 -10.11 -9.01 -14.31
C PHE A 981 -9.81 -10.00 -15.45
N MET A 982 -9.35 -11.21 -15.14
CA MET A 982 -9.06 -12.23 -16.15
C MET A 982 -10.33 -12.88 -16.71
N ALA A 983 -11.40 -13.05 -15.93
CA ALA A 983 -12.68 -13.54 -16.44
C ALA A 983 -13.33 -12.51 -17.39
N GLU A 984 -13.33 -11.23 -17.03
CA GLU A 984 -13.77 -10.14 -17.92
C GLU A 984 -12.91 -10.09 -19.19
N LYS A 985 -11.58 -10.07 -19.06
CA LYS A 985 -10.68 -10.01 -20.21
C LYS A 985 -10.86 -11.18 -21.18
N THR A 986 -11.05 -12.39 -20.65
CA THR A 986 -11.28 -13.58 -21.48
C THR A 986 -12.59 -13.50 -22.26
N ILE A 987 -13.59 -12.73 -21.80
CA ILE A 987 -14.79 -12.44 -22.59
C ILE A 987 -14.43 -11.55 -23.79
N TYR A 988 -13.83 -10.37 -23.56
CA TYR A 988 -13.49 -9.44 -24.66
C TYR A 988 -12.54 -10.06 -25.68
N ASP A 989 -11.54 -10.83 -25.24
CA ASP A 989 -10.60 -11.57 -26.11
C ASP A 989 -11.27 -12.66 -26.99
N ASN A 990 -12.56 -12.98 -26.75
CA ASN A 990 -13.32 -14.02 -27.47
C ASN A 990 -14.68 -13.54 -28.02
N LEU A 991 -14.89 -12.22 -28.20
CA LEU A 991 -16.11 -11.68 -28.83
C LEU A 991 -16.15 -11.80 -30.38
N GLU A 992 -15.04 -12.21 -31.03
CA GLU A 992 -14.86 -12.28 -32.50
C GLU A 992 -14.63 -13.71 -33.07
#